data_AF-A0A968CGT2-F1
#
_entry.id   AF-A0A968CGT2-F1
#
_cell.length_a   1.000
_cell.length_b   1.000
_cell.length_c   1.000
_cell.angle_alpha   90.00
_cell.angle_beta   90.00
_cell.angle_gamma   90.00
#
_symmetry.space_group_name_H-M   'P 1'
#
loop_
_entity.id
_entity.type
_entity.pdbx_description
1 polymer ?
#
loop_
_entity_poly.entity_id
_entity_poly.type
_entity_poly.pdbx_seq_one_letter_code
_entity_poly.pdbx_strand_id
1 'polypeptide(L)'
;RSMAKKANDYVQVLRLSGVPVSCEATAGYFEATEISDCLALLKVLDNPQRDIELAAVLRSPFFKITDTELAKIRIHNKTNEHDKNFYNSVVEYCNNGKDVKLTERLRVIMDVIERWRTVARRGSLADLIWQIYRQTGFLSFVSALPNGQARRANLLKLHDRAIQFEGFAGSAGNLSLTRFVEFIEKLQEVGQDWAPAEPDAAAGNAVRILSVHKSKGLEFPVVFLAELDSRFNKRDIYADFLADADDTLGLQIIDRKSNTKLRSLAHQVIAENKLSTTMAEEMRILYVATTRAKDRLILSASEKQKHCRDLVCNGFLSGPEPVPVWQLRRCKSPLEWILYGLSDQKALHEAFETGLAVSADDNNLFGFRLYGAEELEKLAGYILKLKGSKSPRSDPIARHSERSASGAKNLKKRPQGKLLSQVKKSLTWQYEFADAPIQPAKQSVTALTHHSDEYVKIDYSAALQRQPKAVMVAEIEPPETVEARLIGTATHLVISHLDLARPVTAEAIEDIKEELLADNAISRAVAAHIDTQSILNFFLSDLGRMVLDDENNVSREWPFTFALPASELPDSSDEQQGGSLKAEGFGDDRSRYTTYDIRDTIIVQGIIDMLIKTPRGLLIIDFKTDRITTGEVPKRAEFYRRQLDLYGRAATSILKQKLIAKWLYFLTPAKEFEIK
;
A
#
# COMPACT_ATOMS: atom_id res chain seq x y z
N ARG A 1 29.79 15.16 9.62
CA ARG A 1 29.29 13.84 10.09
C ARG A 1 27.88 14.09 10.58
N SER A 2 26.87 13.45 9.96
CA SER A 2 25.47 13.85 10.07
C SER A 2 24.91 13.68 11.50
N MET A 3 24.12 14.66 11.95
CA MET A 3 23.34 14.65 13.22
C MET A 3 22.53 13.36 13.42
N ALA A 4 22.08 12.77 12.31
CA ALA A 4 21.35 11.52 12.23
C ALA A 4 21.94 10.37 13.06
N LYS A 5 23.23 10.07 12.85
CA LYS A 5 23.87 8.89 13.45
C LYS A 5 23.95 9.03 14.97
N LYS A 6 24.25 10.24 15.44
CA LYS A 6 24.39 10.54 16.87
C LYS A 6 23.04 10.52 17.60
N ALA A 7 22.01 11.10 16.98
CA ALA A 7 20.65 11.03 17.52
C ALA A 7 20.21 9.58 17.73
N ASN A 8 20.52 8.70 16.77
CA ASN A 8 20.22 7.26 16.88
C ASN A 8 20.96 6.58 18.04
N ASP A 9 22.21 6.94 18.30
CA ASP A 9 22.95 6.44 19.47
C ASP A 9 22.29 6.85 20.80
N TYR A 10 21.86 8.11 20.93
CA TYR A 10 21.10 8.58 22.10
C TYR A 10 19.77 7.84 22.27
N VAL A 11 18.98 7.71 21.19
CA VAL A 11 17.72 6.97 21.20
C VAL A 11 17.94 5.53 21.65
N GLN A 12 18.99 4.87 21.15
CA GLN A 12 19.31 3.49 21.51
C GLN A 12 19.63 3.35 23.00
N VAL A 13 20.51 4.19 23.55
CA VAL A 13 20.95 4.11 24.95
C VAL A 13 19.81 4.44 25.92
N LEU A 14 19.00 5.45 25.61
CA LEU A 14 17.84 5.82 26.44
C LEU A 14 16.77 4.72 26.45
N ARG A 15 16.47 4.13 25.28
CA ARG A 15 15.55 2.97 25.20
C ARG A 15 16.06 1.76 25.97
N LEU A 16 17.36 1.47 25.90
CA LEU A 16 17.99 0.41 26.71
C LEU A 16 17.87 0.66 28.22
N SER A 17 17.82 1.94 28.61
CA SER A 17 17.65 2.36 30.01
C SER A 17 16.18 2.44 30.43
N GLY A 18 15.22 2.08 29.55
CA GLY A 18 13.79 2.14 29.82
C GLY A 18 13.18 3.54 29.76
N VAL A 19 13.91 4.53 29.23
CA VAL A 19 13.40 5.89 29.07
C VAL A 19 12.67 6.00 27.71
N PRO A 20 11.39 6.41 27.69
CA PRO A 20 10.66 6.63 26.44
C PRO A 20 11.26 7.83 25.70
N VAL A 21 11.55 7.66 24.41
CA VAL A 21 12.18 8.69 23.57
C VAL A 21 11.43 8.87 22.26
N SER A 22 11.16 10.14 21.94
CA SER A 22 10.71 10.63 20.64
C SER A 22 11.87 11.37 19.96
N CYS A 23 12.07 11.09 18.68
CA CYS A 23 13.16 11.69 17.92
C CYS A 23 12.70 11.91 16.48
N GLU A 24 12.64 13.19 16.09
CA GLU A 24 12.27 13.58 14.72
C GLU A 24 13.45 13.52 13.73
N ALA A 25 14.54 12.81 14.09
CA ALA A 25 15.67 12.67 13.18
C ALA A 25 15.22 11.90 11.93
N THR A 26 15.51 12.47 10.76
CA THR A 26 15.08 11.99 9.45
C THR A 26 15.88 10.79 8.94
N ALA A 27 16.47 9.98 9.82
CA ALA A 27 17.48 9.01 9.41
C ALA A 27 17.43 7.69 10.17
N GLY A 28 17.72 6.62 9.44
CA GLY A 28 17.65 5.23 9.88
C GLY A 28 16.33 4.53 9.52
N TYR A 29 15.44 5.14 8.71
CA TYR A 29 14.19 4.46 8.34
C TYR A 29 14.45 3.32 7.37
N PHE A 30 15.23 3.55 6.30
CA PHE A 30 15.59 2.47 5.38
C PHE A 30 16.57 1.45 5.97
N GLU A 31 17.31 1.83 7.00
CA GLU A 31 18.21 0.92 7.74
C GLU A 31 17.44 0.01 8.72
N ALA A 32 16.18 0.33 9.03
CA ALA A 32 15.36 -0.50 9.91
C ALA A 32 15.16 -1.89 9.29
N THR A 33 15.40 -2.94 10.07
CA THR A 33 15.39 -4.33 9.58
C THR A 33 14.09 -4.70 8.88
N GLU A 34 12.94 -4.31 9.44
CA GLU A 34 11.63 -4.60 8.87
C GLU A 34 11.39 -3.86 7.54
N ILE A 35 11.93 -2.64 7.38
CA ILE A 35 11.83 -1.87 6.15
C ILE A 35 12.78 -2.44 5.10
N SER A 36 14.02 -2.77 5.47
CA SER A 36 14.98 -3.41 4.58
C SER A 36 14.46 -4.74 4.04
N ASP A 37 13.84 -5.58 4.88
CA ASP A 37 13.23 -6.85 4.45
C ASP A 37 12.08 -6.62 3.45
N CYS A 38 11.21 -5.64 3.72
CA CYS A 38 10.12 -5.29 2.81
C CYS A 38 10.62 -4.68 1.49
N LEU A 39 11.61 -3.78 1.53
CA LEU A 39 12.18 -3.19 0.33
C LEU A 39 12.92 -4.22 -0.51
N ALA A 40 13.64 -5.16 0.11
CA ALA A 40 14.24 -6.29 -0.60
C ALA A 40 13.17 -7.13 -1.31
N LEU A 41 12.03 -7.39 -0.65
CA LEU A 41 10.91 -8.08 -1.27
C LEU A 41 10.35 -7.32 -2.47
N LEU A 42 10.09 -6.01 -2.34
CA LEU A 42 9.60 -5.19 -3.44
C LEU A 42 10.58 -5.15 -4.62
N LYS A 43 11.89 -5.08 -4.37
CA LYS A 43 12.94 -5.17 -5.39
C LYS A 43 12.97 -6.53 -6.09
N VAL A 44 12.74 -7.62 -5.37
CA VAL A 44 12.63 -8.98 -5.95
C VAL A 44 11.37 -9.13 -6.79
N LEU A 45 10.25 -8.54 -6.37
CA LEU A 45 9.01 -8.56 -7.14
C LEU A 45 9.15 -7.78 -8.46
N ASP A 46 9.87 -6.66 -8.44
CA ASP A 46 10.26 -5.91 -9.64
C ASP A 46 11.18 -6.75 -10.54
N ASN A 47 12.33 -7.16 -10.01
CA ASN A 47 13.30 -7.97 -10.73
C ASN A 47 13.91 -9.09 -9.84
N PRO A 48 13.50 -10.36 -10.04
CA PRO A 48 14.02 -11.49 -9.29
C PRO A 48 15.49 -11.81 -9.52
N GLN A 49 16.12 -11.28 -10.59
CA GLN A 49 17.52 -11.53 -10.91
C GLN A 49 18.51 -10.76 -10.02
N ARG A 50 18.00 -9.99 -9.06
CA ARG A 50 18.79 -9.28 -8.04
C ARG A 50 19.23 -10.25 -6.93
N ASP A 51 20.49 -10.69 -7.00
CA ASP A 51 21.05 -11.75 -6.14
C ASP A 51 20.98 -11.44 -4.64
N ILE A 52 21.34 -10.21 -4.24
CA ILE A 52 21.42 -9.82 -2.82
C ILE A 52 20.02 -9.76 -2.22
N GLU A 53 19.09 -9.11 -2.90
CA GLU A 53 17.71 -8.94 -2.46
C GLU A 53 16.97 -10.28 -2.45
N LEU A 54 17.18 -11.15 -3.44
CA LEU A 54 16.59 -12.49 -3.45
C LEU A 54 17.10 -13.32 -2.27
N ALA A 55 18.41 -13.32 -2.00
CA ALA A 55 18.98 -14.03 -0.86
C ALA A 55 18.46 -13.46 0.48
N ALA A 56 18.33 -12.14 0.59
CA ALA A 56 17.77 -11.48 1.77
C ALA A 56 16.32 -11.90 2.00
N VAL A 57 15.49 -11.92 0.96
CA VAL A 57 14.08 -12.33 1.03
C VAL A 57 13.93 -13.80 1.41
N LEU A 58 14.73 -14.70 0.83
CA LEU A 58 14.70 -16.12 1.21
C LEU A 58 15.11 -16.34 2.68
N ARG A 59 16.11 -15.59 3.17
CA ARG A 59 16.58 -15.64 4.56
C ARG A 59 15.61 -14.99 5.56
N SER A 60 14.84 -14.01 5.09
CA SER A 60 13.96 -13.19 5.91
C SER A 60 12.87 -14.01 6.64
N PRO A 61 12.16 -13.40 7.62
CA PRO A 61 11.03 -14.03 8.28
C PRO A 61 9.89 -14.48 7.34
N PHE A 62 9.85 -14.01 6.08
CA PHE A 62 8.87 -14.41 5.08
C PHE A 62 9.00 -15.90 4.72
N PHE A 63 10.22 -16.39 4.46
CA PHE A 63 10.45 -17.74 3.92
C PHE A 63 11.38 -18.63 4.77
N LYS A 64 12.18 -18.03 5.67
CA LYS A 64 12.98 -18.73 6.69
C LYS A 64 13.89 -19.82 6.09
N ILE A 65 14.53 -19.54 4.97
CA ILE A 65 15.61 -20.37 4.42
C ILE A 65 16.89 -20.07 5.21
N THR A 66 17.53 -21.12 5.70
CA THR A 66 18.75 -21.01 6.51
C THR A 66 19.99 -20.75 5.67
N ASP A 67 21.05 -20.21 6.28
CA ASP A 67 22.32 -19.95 5.60
C ASP A 67 22.94 -21.23 5.01
N THR A 68 22.75 -22.38 5.65
CA THR A 68 23.20 -23.68 5.14
C THR A 68 22.39 -24.14 3.93
N GLU A 69 21.08 -23.91 3.92
CA GLU A 69 20.22 -24.17 2.76
C GLU A 69 20.57 -23.24 1.58
N LEU A 70 20.81 -21.95 1.81
CA LEU A 70 21.28 -21.01 0.77
C LEU A 70 22.62 -21.45 0.16
N ALA A 71 23.56 -21.92 1.00
CA ALA A 71 24.82 -22.45 0.53
C ALA A 71 24.62 -23.72 -0.33
N LYS A 72 23.74 -24.64 0.07
CA LYS A 72 23.40 -25.83 -0.74
C LYS A 72 22.89 -25.45 -2.13
N ILE A 73 22.00 -24.46 -2.23
CA ILE A 73 21.45 -23.97 -3.49
C ILE A 73 22.58 -23.45 -4.39
N ARG A 74 23.49 -22.63 -3.84
CA ARG A 74 24.60 -22.07 -4.62
C ARG A 74 25.62 -23.13 -5.04
N ILE A 75 25.93 -24.12 -4.19
CA ILE A 75 26.89 -25.19 -4.49
C ILE A 75 26.39 -26.09 -5.63
N HIS A 76 25.08 -26.36 -5.69
CA HIS A 76 24.50 -27.24 -6.69
C HIS A 76 24.72 -26.75 -8.13
N ASN A 77 24.78 -25.44 -8.35
CA ASN A 77 24.95 -24.83 -9.67
C ASN A 77 26.43 -24.68 -10.10
N LYS A 78 27.41 -25.21 -9.34
CA LYS A 78 28.85 -25.07 -9.69
C LYS A 78 29.29 -25.89 -10.91
N THR A 79 28.42 -26.72 -11.48
CA THR A 79 28.76 -27.65 -12.57
C THR A 79 28.71 -27.06 -13.98
N ASN A 80 28.15 -25.86 -14.18
CA ASN A 80 28.13 -25.18 -15.49
C ASN A 80 28.51 -23.69 -15.34
N GLU A 81 29.71 -23.35 -15.84
CA GLU A 81 30.30 -22.04 -16.15
C GLU A 81 29.78 -20.78 -15.42
N HIS A 82 30.67 -20.23 -14.56
CA HIS A 82 30.97 -18.85 -14.14
C HIS A 82 29.99 -17.65 -14.23
N ASP A 83 28.77 -17.73 -14.75
CA ASP A 83 27.95 -16.53 -15.01
C ASP A 83 26.43 -16.71 -14.85
N LYS A 84 26.00 -17.45 -13.82
CA LYS A 84 24.57 -17.59 -13.48
C LYS A 84 24.21 -16.84 -12.19
N ASN A 85 23.33 -15.84 -12.32
CA ASN A 85 22.68 -15.15 -11.20
C ASN A 85 22.04 -16.14 -10.22
N PHE A 86 21.96 -15.78 -8.95
CA PHE A 86 21.41 -16.58 -7.86
C PHE A 86 19.99 -17.08 -8.16
N TYR A 87 19.18 -16.27 -8.83
CA TYR A 87 17.86 -16.68 -9.31
C TYR A 87 17.91 -17.98 -10.14
N ASN A 88 18.85 -18.08 -11.08
CA ASN A 88 19.01 -19.27 -11.91
C ASN A 88 19.45 -20.47 -11.07
N SER A 89 20.30 -20.27 -10.05
CA SER A 89 20.64 -21.32 -9.08
C SER A 89 19.43 -21.83 -8.31
N VAL A 90 18.50 -20.94 -7.92
CA VAL A 90 17.26 -21.32 -7.23
C VAL A 90 16.36 -22.13 -8.16
N VAL A 91 16.15 -21.69 -9.40
CA VAL A 91 15.34 -22.40 -10.40
C VAL A 91 15.94 -23.77 -10.72
N GLU A 92 17.25 -23.86 -10.90
CA GLU A 92 17.94 -25.12 -11.18
C GLU A 92 17.83 -26.09 -9.99
N TYR A 93 17.96 -25.60 -8.76
CA TYR A 93 17.73 -26.40 -7.57
C TYR A 93 16.27 -26.86 -7.42
N CYS A 94 15.30 -26.05 -7.85
CA CYS A 94 13.89 -26.45 -7.88
C CYS A 94 13.62 -27.63 -8.83
N ASN A 95 14.44 -27.80 -9.87
CA ASN A 95 14.28 -28.87 -10.85
C ASN A 95 15.11 -30.11 -10.51
N ASN A 96 16.38 -29.93 -10.12
CA ASN A 96 17.38 -30.99 -9.99
C ASN A 96 17.96 -31.14 -8.58
N GLY A 97 17.40 -30.45 -7.58
CA GLY A 97 17.92 -30.41 -6.22
C GLY A 97 17.94 -31.78 -5.52
N LYS A 98 19.03 -32.06 -4.79
CA LYS A 98 19.22 -33.31 -4.04
C LYS A 98 18.32 -33.46 -2.81
N ASP A 99 17.85 -32.36 -2.24
CA ASP A 99 17.07 -32.33 -0.99
C ASP A 99 15.59 -32.06 -1.31
N VAL A 100 14.79 -33.13 -1.36
CA VAL A 100 13.38 -33.08 -1.79
C VAL A 100 12.56 -32.06 -0.98
N LYS A 101 12.78 -31.99 0.34
CA LYS A 101 12.04 -31.08 1.21
C LYS A 101 12.38 -29.61 0.93
N LEU A 102 13.64 -29.30 0.66
CA LEU A 102 14.06 -27.96 0.29
C LEU A 102 13.52 -27.59 -1.11
N THR A 103 13.58 -28.52 -2.06
CA THR A 103 13.05 -28.35 -3.42
C THR A 103 11.55 -28.04 -3.42
N GLU A 104 10.73 -28.79 -2.67
CA GLU A 104 9.29 -28.53 -2.53
C GLU A 104 9.01 -27.17 -1.91
N ARG A 105 9.73 -26.80 -0.83
CA ARG A 105 9.60 -25.48 -0.21
C ARG A 105 9.94 -24.36 -1.19
N LEU A 106 11.02 -24.50 -1.96
CA LEU A 106 11.42 -23.48 -2.92
C LEU A 106 10.41 -23.33 -4.05
N ARG A 107 9.81 -24.42 -4.56
CA ARG A 107 8.73 -24.34 -5.57
C ARG A 107 7.54 -23.54 -5.04
N VAL A 108 7.06 -23.84 -3.83
CA VAL A 108 5.98 -23.08 -3.20
C VAL A 108 6.33 -21.61 -3.05
N ILE A 109 7.58 -21.30 -2.65
CA ILE A 109 8.06 -19.91 -2.52
C ILE A 109 8.07 -19.20 -3.87
N MET A 110 8.59 -19.84 -4.92
CA MET A 110 8.64 -19.27 -6.27
C MET A 110 7.24 -19.02 -6.83
N ASP A 111 6.29 -19.93 -6.59
CA ASP A 111 4.89 -19.76 -6.98
C ASP A 111 4.20 -18.62 -6.22
N VAL A 112 4.53 -18.40 -4.94
CA VAL A 112 4.06 -17.24 -4.18
C VAL A 112 4.62 -15.95 -4.77
N ILE A 113 5.92 -15.90 -5.06
CA ILE A 113 6.57 -14.74 -5.66
C ILE A 113 5.93 -14.43 -7.02
N GLU A 114 5.74 -15.40 -7.90
CA GLU A 114 5.16 -15.16 -9.23
C GLU A 114 3.68 -14.70 -9.16
N ARG A 115 2.92 -15.20 -8.18
CA ARG A 115 1.57 -14.68 -7.88
C ARG A 115 1.61 -13.21 -7.47
N TRP A 116 2.49 -12.83 -6.54
CA TRP A 116 2.66 -11.42 -6.15
C TRP A 116 3.13 -10.54 -7.30
N ARG A 117 4.01 -11.04 -8.17
CA ARG A 117 4.43 -10.34 -9.39
C ARG A 117 3.28 -10.15 -10.38
N THR A 118 2.35 -11.09 -10.44
CA THR A 118 1.14 -10.97 -11.28
C THR A 118 0.20 -9.91 -10.74
N VAL A 119 0.02 -9.82 -9.42
CA VAL A 119 -0.76 -8.77 -8.76
C VAL A 119 -0.10 -7.40 -8.97
N ALA A 120 1.21 -7.30 -8.78
CA ALA A 120 1.98 -6.07 -8.97
C ALA A 120 1.85 -5.47 -10.39
N ARG A 121 1.60 -6.32 -11.40
CA ARG A 121 1.40 -5.91 -12.80
C ARG A 121 0.00 -5.37 -13.09
N ARG A 122 -1.00 -5.68 -12.25
CA ARG A 122 -2.42 -5.44 -12.53
C ARG A 122 -3.13 -4.57 -11.49
N GLY A 123 -2.57 -4.43 -10.29
CA GLY A 123 -3.20 -3.78 -9.14
C GLY A 123 -2.39 -2.62 -8.56
N SER A 124 -2.92 -2.06 -7.48
CA SER A 124 -2.24 -1.06 -6.66
C SER A 124 -1.06 -1.68 -5.89
N LEU A 125 0.04 -0.93 -5.80
CA LEU A 125 1.19 -1.22 -4.94
C LEU A 125 0.79 -1.19 -3.46
N ALA A 126 -0.07 -0.27 -3.03
CA ALA A 126 -0.55 -0.22 -1.66
C ALA A 126 -1.32 -1.51 -1.30
N ASP A 127 -2.22 -1.94 -2.18
CA ASP A 127 -2.96 -3.19 -2.04
C ASP A 127 -2.02 -4.41 -2.03
N LEU A 128 -1.01 -4.43 -2.89
CA LEU A 128 0.02 -5.48 -2.92
C LEU A 128 0.76 -5.57 -1.58
N ILE A 129 1.24 -4.44 -1.05
CA ILE A 129 1.94 -4.39 0.24
C ILE A 129 1.03 -4.90 1.36
N TRP A 130 -0.24 -4.47 1.37
CA TRP A 130 -1.20 -4.91 2.38
C TRP A 130 -1.52 -6.41 2.28
N GLN A 131 -1.67 -6.91 1.05
CA GLN A 131 -1.88 -8.34 0.80
C GLN A 131 -0.69 -9.18 1.29
N ILE A 132 0.54 -8.73 1.02
CA ILE A 132 1.76 -9.37 1.54
C ILE A 132 1.73 -9.40 3.07
N TYR A 133 1.43 -8.29 3.73
CA TYR A 133 1.35 -8.22 5.19
C TYR A 133 0.32 -9.18 5.78
N ARG A 134 -0.85 -9.30 5.14
CA ARG A 134 -1.94 -10.18 5.59
C ARG A 134 -1.61 -11.66 5.37
N GLN A 135 -1.10 -12.03 4.19
CA GLN A 135 -0.79 -13.42 3.86
C GLN A 135 0.38 -13.98 4.66
N THR A 136 1.40 -13.15 4.92
CA THR A 136 2.59 -13.58 5.66
C THR A 136 2.45 -13.43 7.18
N GLY A 137 1.47 -12.65 7.65
CA GLY A 137 1.33 -12.28 9.06
C GLY A 137 2.49 -11.41 9.56
N PHE A 138 3.22 -10.74 8.67
CA PHE A 138 4.45 -10.02 8.99
C PHE A 138 4.24 -8.88 9.99
N LEU A 139 3.14 -8.12 9.87
CA LEU A 139 2.77 -7.09 10.84
C LEU A 139 2.63 -7.66 12.25
N SER A 140 1.97 -8.81 12.40
CA SER A 140 1.78 -9.49 13.68
C SER A 140 3.10 -10.00 14.25
N PHE A 141 3.95 -10.58 13.40
CA PHE A 141 5.28 -11.05 13.78
C PHE A 141 6.16 -9.91 14.31
N VAL A 142 6.26 -8.81 13.54
CA VAL A 142 7.08 -7.65 13.88
C VAL A 142 6.57 -6.93 15.14
N SER A 143 5.25 -6.93 15.35
CA SER A 143 4.63 -6.36 16.56
C SER A 143 5.00 -7.13 17.84
N ALA A 144 5.34 -8.42 17.74
CA ALA A 144 5.73 -9.25 18.87
C ALA A 144 7.23 -9.13 19.23
N LEU A 145 8.04 -8.49 18.38
CA LEU A 145 9.47 -8.28 18.62
C LEU A 145 9.72 -7.10 19.58
N PRO A 146 10.94 -6.97 20.14
CA PRO A 146 11.32 -5.78 20.91
C PRO A 146 11.13 -4.50 20.08
N ASN A 147 10.54 -3.48 20.70
CA ASN A 147 10.09 -2.24 20.05
C ASN A 147 9.06 -2.47 18.93
N GLY A 148 8.26 -3.53 19.01
CA GLY A 148 7.31 -3.93 17.97
C GLY A 148 6.28 -2.87 17.58
N GLN A 149 5.87 -1.99 18.51
CA GLN A 149 5.00 -0.85 18.19
C GLN A 149 5.64 0.12 17.19
N ALA A 150 6.90 0.49 17.39
CA ALA A 150 7.63 1.38 16.47
C ALA A 150 7.88 0.70 15.12
N ARG A 151 8.24 -0.58 15.13
CA ARG A 151 8.44 -1.35 13.89
C ARG A 151 7.15 -1.51 13.08
N ARG A 152 6.02 -1.75 13.76
CA ARG A 152 4.69 -1.77 13.12
C ARG A 152 4.37 -0.41 12.51
N ALA A 153 4.62 0.68 13.24
CA ALA A 153 4.40 2.03 12.73
C ALA A 153 5.25 2.32 11.49
N ASN A 154 6.50 1.83 11.44
CA ASN A 154 7.34 1.94 10.24
C ASN A 154 6.71 1.23 9.03
N LEU A 155 6.22 0.00 9.20
CA LEU A 155 5.57 -0.75 8.11
C LEU A 155 4.27 -0.10 7.63
N LEU A 156 3.45 0.42 8.55
CA LEU A 156 2.25 1.18 8.18
C LEU A 156 2.63 2.47 7.42
N LYS A 157 3.69 3.15 7.85
CA LYS A 157 4.22 4.31 7.14
C LYS A 157 4.70 3.96 5.73
N LEU A 158 5.30 2.79 5.50
CA LEU A 158 5.67 2.33 4.16
C LEU A 158 4.43 2.19 3.26
N HIS A 159 3.37 1.59 3.79
CA HIS A 159 2.10 1.44 3.09
C HIS A 159 1.45 2.80 2.78
N ASP A 160 1.41 3.72 3.75
CA ASP A 160 0.84 5.07 3.54
C ASP A 160 1.65 5.87 2.53
N ARG A 161 2.98 5.70 2.51
CA ARG A 161 3.85 6.28 1.49
C ARG A 161 3.60 5.71 0.10
N ALA A 162 3.27 4.42 0.00
CA ALA A 162 2.83 3.84 -1.26
C ALA A 162 1.53 4.48 -1.75
N ILE A 163 0.52 4.64 -0.88
CA ILE A 163 -0.74 5.34 -1.23
C ILE A 163 -0.46 6.77 -1.72
N GLN A 164 0.37 7.52 -1.00
CA GLN A 164 0.73 8.89 -1.40
C GLN A 164 1.40 8.90 -2.77
N PHE A 165 2.39 8.02 -2.99
CA PHE A 165 3.07 7.89 -4.26
C PHE A 165 2.10 7.59 -5.41
N GLU A 166 1.10 6.75 -5.16
CA GLU A 166 0.06 6.45 -6.14
C GLU A 166 -0.81 7.68 -6.46
N GLY A 167 -1.21 8.43 -5.43
CA GLY A 167 -1.98 9.67 -5.60
C GLY A 167 -1.24 10.75 -6.42
N PHE A 168 0.08 10.88 -6.25
CA PHE A 168 0.89 11.81 -7.04
C PHE A 168 1.12 11.34 -8.49
N ALA A 169 1.21 10.02 -8.71
CA ALA A 169 1.48 9.45 -10.02
C ALA A 169 0.24 9.27 -10.92
N GLY A 170 -0.97 9.39 -10.37
CA GLY A 170 -2.25 9.19 -11.09
C GLY A 170 -2.51 10.11 -12.29
N SER A 171 -1.69 11.14 -12.53
CA SER A 171 -1.82 12.04 -13.69
C SER A 171 -1.05 11.59 -14.94
N ALA A 172 -0.19 10.57 -14.84
CA ALA A 172 0.57 10.03 -15.97
C ALA A 172 0.53 8.49 -15.94
N GLY A 173 0.11 7.88 -17.05
CA GLY A 173 -0.24 6.46 -17.15
C GLY A 173 0.69 5.45 -16.47
N ASN A 174 0.06 4.39 -15.97
CA ASN A 174 0.61 3.14 -15.44
C ASN A 174 1.56 3.29 -14.23
N LEU A 175 0.94 3.31 -13.05
CA LEU A 175 1.62 3.07 -11.77
C LEU A 175 2.32 1.72 -11.79
N SER A 176 3.63 1.72 -11.60
CA SER A 176 4.43 0.51 -11.64
C SER A 176 5.28 0.42 -10.37
N LEU A 177 5.33 -0.78 -9.80
CA LEU A 177 6.26 -1.15 -8.73
C LEU A 177 7.70 -0.72 -9.06
N THR A 178 8.11 -0.83 -10.32
CA THR A 178 9.43 -0.40 -10.82
C THR A 178 9.67 1.08 -10.55
N ARG A 179 8.70 1.97 -10.81
CA ARG A 179 8.85 3.41 -10.54
C ARG A 179 8.98 3.72 -9.06
N PHE A 180 8.26 3.00 -8.21
CA PHE A 180 8.40 3.14 -6.77
C PHE A 180 9.79 2.68 -6.30
N VAL A 181 10.27 1.54 -6.80
CA VAL A 181 11.63 1.05 -6.51
C VAL A 181 12.68 2.06 -6.97
N GLU A 182 12.60 2.57 -8.21
CA GLU A 182 13.49 3.61 -8.74
C GLU A 182 13.48 4.88 -7.87
N PHE A 183 12.29 5.30 -7.41
CA PHE A 183 12.14 6.45 -6.54
C PHE A 183 12.87 6.26 -5.20
N ILE A 184 12.69 5.11 -4.56
CA ILE A 184 13.39 4.79 -3.31
C ILE A 184 14.90 4.72 -3.52
N GLU A 185 15.36 4.11 -4.61
CA GLU A 185 16.79 4.00 -4.92
C GLU A 185 17.44 5.37 -5.14
N LYS A 186 16.81 6.25 -5.94
CA LYS A 186 17.29 7.63 -6.12
C LYS A 186 17.32 8.40 -4.80
N LEU A 187 16.31 8.21 -3.94
CA LEU A 187 16.25 8.87 -2.65
C LEU A 187 17.41 8.43 -1.74
N GLN A 188 17.75 7.14 -1.75
CA GLN A 188 18.91 6.58 -1.06
C GLN A 188 20.25 7.06 -1.63
N GLU A 189 20.38 7.15 -2.97
CA GLU A 189 21.59 7.64 -3.65
C GLU A 189 21.92 9.10 -3.31
N VAL A 190 20.90 9.95 -3.19
CA VAL A 190 21.04 11.35 -2.75
C VAL A 190 21.37 11.45 -1.25
N GLY A 191 21.30 10.33 -0.51
CA GLY A 191 21.51 10.29 0.93
C GLY A 191 20.37 10.91 1.73
N GLN A 192 19.18 11.02 1.11
CA GLN A 192 17.96 11.36 1.82
C GLN A 192 17.39 10.12 2.48
N ASP A 193 16.66 10.32 3.58
CA ASP A 193 15.99 9.24 4.29
C ASP A 193 14.68 9.77 4.89
N TRP A 194 13.77 8.86 5.18
CA TRP A 194 12.52 9.20 5.84
C TRP A 194 12.74 9.22 7.35
N ALA A 195 11.97 10.07 8.06
CA ALA A 195 11.90 9.96 9.50
C ALA A 195 11.26 8.62 9.90
N PRO A 196 11.76 7.91 10.93
CA PRO A 196 11.03 6.81 11.55
C PRO A 196 9.60 7.19 11.93
N ALA A 197 8.69 6.22 11.93
CA ALA A 197 7.35 6.45 12.44
C ALA A 197 7.37 6.47 13.98
N GLU A 198 6.74 7.47 14.58
CA GLU A 198 6.54 7.50 16.03
C GLU A 198 5.27 6.71 16.37
N PRO A 199 5.32 5.78 17.34
CA PRO A 199 4.11 5.11 17.79
C PRO A 199 3.21 6.10 18.54
N ASP A 200 1.90 6.08 18.26
CA ASP A 200 0.90 7.01 18.83
C ASP A 200 0.95 7.09 20.37
N ALA A 201 1.36 6.00 21.05
CA ALA A 201 1.48 5.95 22.50
C ALA A 201 2.63 6.81 23.09
N ALA A 202 3.55 7.32 22.27
CA ALA A 202 4.65 8.19 22.70
C ALA A 202 4.29 9.68 22.75
N ALA A 203 3.11 10.06 22.24
CA ALA A 203 2.64 11.44 22.22
C ALA A 203 2.23 11.91 23.63
N GLY A 204 3.21 12.28 24.46
CA GLY A 204 2.94 13.04 25.69
C GLY A 204 3.98 12.89 26.80
N ASN A 205 4.50 11.68 27.04
CA ASN A 205 5.42 11.40 28.15
C ASN A 205 6.71 10.71 27.67
N ALA A 206 7.47 11.43 26.84
CA ALA A 206 8.73 10.95 26.29
C ALA A 206 9.78 12.07 26.24
N VAL A 207 11.05 11.71 26.38
CA VAL A 207 12.17 12.63 26.14
C VAL A 207 12.23 12.94 24.65
N ARG A 208 12.19 14.21 24.28
CA ARG A 208 12.26 14.66 22.88
C ARG A 208 13.68 15.02 22.51
N ILE A 209 14.22 14.37 21.47
CA ILE A 209 15.51 14.71 20.88
C ILE A 209 15.26 15.54 19.63
N LEU A 210 15.59 16.83 19.72
CA LEU A 210 15.37 17.82 18.66
C LEU A 210 16.69 18.50 18.28
N SER A 211 16.76 19.03 17.05
CA SER A 211 17.81 19.98 16.70
C SER A 211 17.47 21.36 17.28
N VAL A 212 18.48 22.19 17.54
CA VAL A 212 18.28 23.55 18.07
C VAL A 212 17.41 24.41 17.14
N HIS A 213 17.56 24.26 15.83
CA HIS A 213 16.72 24.98 14.86
C HIS A 213 15.23 24.65 15.02
N LYS A 214 14.90 23.38 15.28
CA LYS A 214 13.52 22.91 15.49
C LYS A 214 12.96 23.30 16.86
N SER A 215 13.81 23.66 17.82
CA SER A 215 13.35 24.09 19.15
C SER A 215 12.99 25.57 19.22
N LYS A 216 13.23 26.35 18.16
CA LYS A 216 12.91 27.78 18.11
C LYS A 216 11.41 28.00 18.33
N GLY A 217 11.07 28.80 19.34
CA GLY A 217 9.68 29.08 19.71
C GLY A 217 9.05 28.04 20.65
N LEU A 218 9.74 26.94 20.94
CA LEU A 218 9.35 25.97 21.97
C LEU A 218 10.04 26.27 23.30
N GLU A 219 9.48 25.75 24.38
CA GLU A 219 9.99 25.90 25.74
C GLU A 219 9.82 24.59 26.51
N PHE A 220 10.81 24.21 27.31
CA PHE A 220 10.84 22.95 28.05
C PHE A 220 11.27 23.18 29.51
N PRO A 221 10.68 22.48 30.49
CA PRO A 221 11.09 22.55 31.90
C PRO A 221 12.59 22.25 32.09
N VAL A 222 13.07 21.17 31.48
CA VAL A 222 14.45 20.73 31.55
C VAL A 222 15.02 20.56 30.14
N VAL A 223 16.17 21.17 29.88
CA VAL A 223 16.87 21.07 28.59
C VAL A 223 18.26 20.49 28.79
N PHE A 224 18.56 19.43 28.03
CA PHE A 224 19.90 18.88 27.91
C PHE A 224 20.51 19.36 26.59
N LEU A 225 21.65 20.04 26.68
CA LEU A 225 22.42 20.49 25.53
C LEU A 225 23.73 19.70 25.54
N ALA A 226 23.78 18.68 24.68
CA ALA A 226 24.85 17.71 24.65
C ALA A 226 25.91 18.03 23.60
N GLU A 227 27.12 17.49 23.80
CA GLU A 227 28.27 17.58 22.89
C GLU A 227 28.67 19.02 22.53
N LEU A 228 28.78 19.88 23.54
CA LEU A 228 29.32 21.24 23.35
C LEU A 228 30.79 21.23 22.88
N ASP A 229 31.49 20.10 22.93
CA ASP A 229 32.82 19.89 22.34
C ASP A 229 32.80 19.71 20.80
N SER A 230 31.61 19.57 20.21
CA SER A 230 31.47 19.45 18.76
C SER A 230 32.04 20.66 18.02
N ARG A 231 32.88 20.39 17.02
CA ARG A 231 33.53 21.45 16.24
C ARG A 231 32.55 22.11 15.30
N PHE A 232 32.63 23.43 15.17
CA PHE A 232 31.88 24.20 14.18
C PHE A 232 32.14 23.69 12.77
N ASN A 233 31.08 23.59 11.96
CA ASN A 233 31.20 23.14 10.58
C ASN A 233 31.74 24.26 9.69
N LYS A 234 33.03 24.23 9.39
CA LYS A 234 33.73 25.22 8.56
C LYS A 234 34.00 24.73 7.13
N ARG A 235 33.36 23.64 6.67
CA ARG A 235 33.67 23.02 5.36
C ARG A 235 33.41 23.95 4.18
N ASP A 236 32.31 24.70 4.23
CA ASP A 236 31.89 25.58 3.14
C ASP A 236 32.88 26.73 2.92
N ILE A 237 33.67 27.09 3.94
CA ILE A 237 34.70 28.15 3.89
C ILE A 237 35.92 27.69 3.08
N TYR A 238 36.16 26.37 2.99
CA TYR A 238 37.33 25.80 2.31
C TYR A 238 37.04 25.30 0.89
N ALA A 239 35.82 25.51 0.38
CA ALA A 239 35.46 25.11 -0.97
C ALA A 239 36.35 25.79 -2.03
N ASP A 240 36.54 25.11 -3.16
CA ASP A 240 37.32 25.62 -4.31
C ASP A 240 36.68 26.88 -4.92
N PHE A 241 35.37 27.02 -4.73
CA PHE A 241 34.52 28.12 -5.19
C PHE A 241 33.72 28.68 -4.02
N LEU A 242 33.78 29.99 -3.83
CA LEU A 242 32.97 30.73 -2.87
C LEU A 242 32.22 31.85 -3.58
N ALA A 243 30.89 31.87 -3.43
CA ALA A 243 30.08 33.03 -3.79
C ALA A 243 29.72 33.84 -2.53
N ASP A 244 29.70 35.17 -2.66
CA ASP A 244 29.18 36.10 -1.65
C ASP A 244 27.81 36.66 -2.05
N ALA A 245 27.14 37.35 -1.12
CA ALA A 245 25.83 37.96 -1.37
C ALA A 245 25.85 39.12 -2.39
N ASP A 246 27.00 39.79 -2.54
CA ASP A 246 27.20 40.91 -3.48
C ASP A 246 27.64 40.44 -4.89
N ASP A 247 27.22 39.23 -5.31
CA ASP A 247 27.56 38.60 -6.60
C ASP A 247 29.08 38.45 -6.87
N THR A 248 29.92 38.53 -5.83
CA THR A 248 31.37 38.34 -5.97
C THR A 248 31.76 36.86 -5.89
N LEU A 249 32.72 36.47 -6.72
CA LEU A 249 33.19 35.09 -6.81
C LEU A 249 34.66 34.98 -6.39
N GLY A 250 34.90 34.15 -5.37
CA GLY A 250 36.21 33.78 -4.88
C GLY A 250 36.60 32.40 -5.39
N LEU A 251 37.60 32.35 -6.26
CA LEU A 251 38.11 31.10 -6.84
C LEU A 251 39.47 30.71 -6.26
N GLN A 252 39.69 29.42 -6.05
CA GLN A 252 41.04 28.87 -5.93
C GLN A 252 41.63 28.64 -7.32
N ILE A 253 42.78 29.25 -7.57
CA ILE A 253 43.53 29.14 -8.81
C ILE A 253 44.35 27.85 -8.73
N ILE A 254 44.12 26.94 -9.67
CA ILE A 254 44.89 25.70 -9.79
C ILE A 254 46.10 25.99 -10.66
N ASP A 255 47.28 26.03 -10.06
CA ASP A 255 48.52 26.06 -10.82
C ASP A 255 48.88 24.64 -11.24
N ARG A 256 48.70 24.36 -12.53
CA ARG A 256 48.98 23.04 -13.13
C ARG A 256 50.46 22.70 -13.13
N LYS A 257 51.37 23.70 -13.12
CA LYS A 257 52.82 23.45 -13.16
C LYS A 257 53.35 22.97 -11.82
N SER A 258 52.90 23.57 -10.74
CA SER A 258 53.23 23.17 -9.37
C SER A 258 52.31 22.08 -8.81
N ASN A 259 51.18 21.82 -9.47
CA ASN A 259 50.07 21.01 -8.95
C ASN A 259 49.56 21.50 -7.58
N THR A 260 49.56 22.83 -7.38
CA THR A 260 49.10 23.46 -6.14
C THR A 260 47.84 24.29 -6.36
N LYS A 261 47.03 24.39 -5.31
CA LYS A 261 45.86 25.29 -5.26
C LYS A 261 46.24 26.56 -4.53
N LEU A 262 46.11 27.71 -5.19
CA LEU A 262 46.37 29.02 -4.62
C LEU A 262 45.04 29.74 -4.39
N ARG A 263 44.83 30.29 -3.19
CA ARG A 263 43.63 31.09 -2.89
C ARG A 263 43.80 32.49 -3.46
N SER A 264 42.93 32.89 -4.38
CA SER A 264 42.88 34.30 -4.82
C SER A 264 42.55 35.24 -3.65
N LEU A 265 42.87 36.52 -3.80
CA LEU A 265 42.53 37.52 -2.78
C LEU A 265 41.02 37.57 -2.52
N ALA A 266 40.21 37.51 -3.59
CA ALA A 266 38.75 37.43 -3.48
C ALA A 266 38.29 36.20 -2.68
N HIS A 267 38.89 35.02 -2.93
CA HIS A 267 38.60 33.81 -2.15
C HIS A 267 38.90 34.01 -0.66
N GLN A 268 40.04 34.63 -0.32
CA GLN A 268 40.43 34.85 1.07
C GLN A 268 39.48 35.82 1.79
N VAL A 269 39.09 36.92 1.14
CA VAL A 269 38.17 37.92 1.72
C VAL A 269 36.78 37.30 1.95
N ILE A 270 36.23 36.62 0.94
CA ILE A 270 34.92 35.96 1.06
C ILE A 270 34.95 34.86 2.13
N ALA A 271 36.04 34.10 2.22
CA ALA A 271 36.21 33.09 3.25
C ALA A 271 36.21 33.69 4.68
N GLU A 272 36.87 34.83 4.89
CA GLU A 272 36.90 35.50 6.19
C GLU A 272 35.54 36.12 6.57
N ASN A 273 34.83 36.69 5.60
CA ASN A 273 33.46 37.19 5.79
C ASN A 273 32.51 36.03 6.15
N LYS A 274 32.54 34.93 5.38
CA LYS A 274 31.77 33.72 5.66
C LYS A 274 32.10 33.11 7.01
N LEU A 275 33.37 33.10 7.42
CA LEU A 275 33.74 32.66 8.75
C LEU A 275 33.06 33.51 9.82
N SER A 276 33.12 34.83 9.67
CA SER A 276 32.54 35.79 10.61
C SER A 276 31.02 35.61 10.74
N THR A 277 30.31 35.50 9.62
CA THR A 277 28.86 35.28 9.61
C THR A 277 28.48 33.91 10.19
N THR A 278 29.23 32.86 9.85
CA THR A 278 29.03 31.51 10.40
C THR A 278 29.23 31.50 11.92
N MET A 279 30.31 32.09 12.44
CA MET A 279 30.53 32.15 13.90
C MET A 279 29.46 32.97 14.62
N ALA A 280 29.00 34.08 14.03
CA ALA A 280 27.90 34.86 14.59
C ALA A 280 26.59 34.06 14.63
N GLU A 281 26.30 33.27 13.59
CA GLU A 281 25.12 32.42 13.56
C GLU A 281 25.20 31.27 14.57
N GLU A 282 26.35 30.61 14.69
CA GLU A 282 26.59 29.58 15.70
C GLU A 282 26.43 30.13 17.14
N MET A 283 26.82 31.38 17.38
CA MET A 283 26.55 32.07 18.66
C MET A 283 25.04 32.25 18.91
N ARG A 284 24.27 32.65 17.88
CA ARG A 284 22.81 32.76 17.98
C ARG A 284 22.15 31.41 18.22
N ILE A 285 22.64 30.35 17.58
CA ILE A 285 22.16 28.97 17.81
C ILE A 285 22.40 28.60 19.29
N LEU A 286 23.59 28.85 19.83
CA LEU A 286 23.87 28.59 21.25
C LEU A 286 22.92 29.38 22.16
N TYR A 287 22.69 30.67 21.89
CA TYR A 287 21.74 31.50 22.63
C TYR A 287 20.31 30.97 22.57
N VAL A 288 19.83 30.57 21.38
CA VAL A 288 18.51 29.95 21.24
C VAL A 288 18.43 28.69 22.08
N ALA A 289 19.45 27.83 22.04
CA ALA A 289 19.47 26.57 22.76
C ALA A 289 19.43 26.75 24.28
N THR A 290 20.20 27.68 24.83
CA THR A 290 20.23 27.95 26.29
C THR A 290 18.95 28.61 26.78
N THR A 291 18.28 29.42 25.95
CA THR A 291 17.01 30.08 26.29
C THR A 291 15.77 29.20 26.12
N ARG A 292 15.91 27.90 25.77
CA ARG A 292 14.77 26.98 25.71
C ARG A 292 14.36 26.43 27.08
N ALA A 293 15.24 26.51 28.07
CA ALA A 293 15.01 25.95 29.41
C ALA A 293 14.19 26.91 30.28
N LYS A 294 13.22 26.37 31.03
CA LYS A 294 12.50 27.12 32.07
C LYS A 294 13.10 26.95 33.46
N ASP A 295 13.32 25.69 33.86
CA ASP A 295 13.67 25.37 35.25
C ASP A 295 15.12 24.91 35.37
N ARG A 296 15.61 24.08 34.45
CA ARG A 296 16.97 23.53 34.50
C ARG A 296 17.61 23.37 33.13
N LEU A 297 18.84 23.88 33.00
CA LEU A 297 19.70 23.72 31.82
C LEU A 297 20.88 22.82 32.19
N ILE A 298 21.08 21.74 31.45
CA ILE A 298 22.18 20.80 31.65
C ILE A 298 23.06 20.81 30.40
N LEU A 299 24.30 21.24 30.58
CA LEU A 299 25.31 21.36 29.53
C LEU A 299 26.29 20.19 29.67
N SER A 300 26.52 19.43 28.59
CA SER A 300 27.49 18.33 28.60
C SER A 300 28.48 18.40 27.44
N ALA A 301 29.74 18.07 27.73
CA ALA A 301 30.85 18.07 26.79
C ALA A 301 31.93 17.08 27.22
N SER A 302 32.76 16.66 26.27
CA SER A 302 33.93 15.80 26.55
C SER A 302 35.19 16.39 25.93
N GLU A 303 36.14 16.83 26.75
CA GLU A 303 37.40 17.42 26.27
C GLU A 303 38.56 17.14 27.24
N LYS A 304 39.80 17.24 26.76
CA LYS A 304 41.00 17.02 27.60
C LYS A 304 41.10 18.11 28.67
N GLN A 305 41.28 17.69 29.93
CA GLN A 305 41.43 18.60 31.08
C GLN A 305 42.48 19.70 30.86
N LYS A 306 43.64 19.35 30.26
CA LYS A 306 44.69 20.31 29.94
C LYS A 306 44.19 21.46 29.05
N HIS A 307 43.39 21.14 28.04
CA HIS A 307 42.83 22.13 27.12
C HIS A 307 41.82 23.04 27.83
N CYS A 308 40.92 22.46 28.64
CA CYS A 308 39.96 23.23 29.44
C CYS A 308 40.66 24.21 30.40
N ARG A 309 41.71 23.74 31.09
CA ARG A 309 42.55 24.56 31.96
C ARG A 309 43.16 25.72 31.20
N ASP A 310 43.83 25.44 30.08
CA ASP A 310 44.51 26.48 29.30
C ASP A 310 43.50 27.54 28.79
N LEU A 311 42.26 27.16 28.43
CA LEU A 311 41.20 28.10 28.06
C LEU A 311 40.77 29.00 29.23
N VAL A 312 40.49 28.41 30.39
CA VAL A 312 40.03 29.13 31.59
C VAL A 312 41.09 30.10 32.10
N CYS A 313 42.37 29.68 32.15
CA CYS A 313 43.49 30.57 32.52
C CYS A 313 43.67 31.71 31.51
N ASN A 314 43.62 31.42 30.20
CA ASN A 314 43.76 32.46 29.16
C ASN A 314 42.57 33.44 29.15
N GLY A 315 41.37 32.96 29.48
CA GLY A 315 40.19 33.81 29.65
C GLY A 315 40.34 34.76 30.81
N PHE A 316 40.76 34.26 31.97
CA PHE A 316 40.96 35.07 33.18
C PHE A 316 41.99 36.18 32.98
N LEU A 317 43.06 35.90 32.21
CA LEU A 317 44.08 36.89 31.85
C LEU A 317 43.54 38.04 30.99
N SER A 318 42.39 37.86 30.33
CA SER A 318 41.75 38.92 29.54
C SER A 318 40.99 39.94 30.40
N GLY A 319 40.88 39.70 31.71
CA GLY A 319 40.23 40.60 32.67
C GLY A 319 38.69 40.52 32.63
N PRO A 320 38.01 41.44 33.33
CA PRO A 320 36.54 41.48 33.42
C PRO A 320 35.87 42.04 32.15
N GLU A 321 36.64 42.45 31.15
CA GLU A 321 36.12 42.95 29.88
C GLU A 321 35.56 41.81 29.02
N PRO A 322 34.64 42.10 28.08
CA PRO A 322 34.15 41.10 27.13
C PRO A 322 35.32 40.45 26.36
N VAL A 323 35.26 39.12 26.23
CA VAL A 323 36.28 38.34 25.52
C VAL A 323 36.50 38.91 24.12
N PRO A 324 37.75 39.22 23.70
CA PRO A 324 38.01 39.83 22.41
C PRO A 324 37.48 39.02 21.22
N VAL A 325 36.94 39.72 20.22
CA VAL A 325 36.30 39.09 19.04
C VAL A 325 37.25 38.14 18.30
N TRP A 326 38.53 38.50 18.18
CA TRP A 326 39.53 37.65 17.50
C TRP A 326 39.77 36.32 18.23
N GLN A 327 39.61 36.29 19.55
CA GLN A 327 39.74 35.09 20.38
C GLN A 327 38.50 34.21 20.24
N LEU A 328 37.30 34.80 20.26
CA LEU A 328 36.04 34.10 19.99
C LEU A 328 36.00 33.48 18.58
N ARG A 329 36.55 34.16 17.55
CA ARG A 329 36.66 33.62 16.18
C ARG A 329 37.58 32.40 16.06
N ARG A 330 38.63 32.35 16.89
CA ARG A 330 39.59 31.23 16.92
C ARG A 330 39.02 29.99 17.59
N CYS A 331 37.94 30.14 18.37
CA CYS A 331 37.30 29.02 19.04
C CYS A 331 36.80 27.98 18.03
N LYS A 332 36.90 26.72 18.44
CA LYS A 332 36.58 25.56 17.60
C LYS A 332 35.23 24.95 17.95
N SER A 333 34.74 25.15 19.17
CA SER A 333 33.49 24.57 19.64
C SER A 333 32.74 25.50 20.61
N PRO A 334 31.42 25.30 20.80
CA PRO A 334 30.63 26.03 21.80
C PRO A 334 31.16 25.94 23.23
N LEU A 335 31.77 24.81 23.60
CA LEU A 335 32.40 24.62 24.91
C LEU A 335 33.47 25.69 25.18
N GLU A 336 34.30 26.01 24.18
CA GLU A 336 35.36 27.00 24.35
C GLU A 336 34.78 28.40 24.64
N TRP A 337 33.67 28.78 23.99
CA TRP A 337 32.97 30.03 24.28
C TRP A 337 32.42 30.06 25.71
N ILE A 338 31.84 28.97 26.18
CA ILE A 338 31.29 28.87 27.54
C ILE A 338 32.42 28.95 28.58
N LEU A 339 33.53 28.24 28.36
CA LEU A 339 34.67 28.25 29.29
C LEU A 339 35.36 29.63 29.34
N TYR A 340 35.43 30.34 28.22
CA TYR A 340 35.92 31.73 28.22
C TYR A 340 34.98 32.66 29.01
N GLY A 341 33.66 32.50 28.83
CA GLY A 341 32.65 33.28 29.54
C GLY A 341 32.57 33.00 31.05
N LEU A 342 32.98 31.80 31.48
CA LEU A 342 33.01 31.39 32.89
C LEU A 342 34.43 31.43 33.49
N SER A 343 35.37 32.13 32.83
CA SER A 343 36.76 32.14 33.27
C SER A 343 37.01 32.91 34.59
N ASP A 344 36.02 33.64 35.09
CA ASP A 344 36.03 34.32 36.39
C ASP A 344 35.71 33.39 37.57
N GLN A 345 35.15 32.20 37.30
CA GLN A 345 34.69 31.27 38.33
C GLN A 345 35.86 30.54 38.98
N LYS A 346 36.16 30.90 40.24
CA LYS A 346 37.24 30.29 41.04
C LYS A 346 37.13 28.76 41.11
N ALA A 347 35.91 28.25 41.23
CA ALA A 347 35.65 26.81 41.32
C ALA A 347 36.11 26.04 40.06
N LEU A 348 36.05 26.65 38.87
CA LEU A 348 36.56 26.03 37.65
C LEU A 348 38.09 25.99 37.61
N HIS A 349 38.76 27.04 38.08
CA HIS A 349 40.23 27.05 38.21
C HIS A 349 40.69 25.98 39.20
N GLU A 350 40.07 25.89 40.38
CA GLU A 350 40.37 24.86 41.37
C GLU A 350 40.16 23.45 40.78
N ALA A 351 39.05 23.22 40.07
CA ALA A 351 38.76 21.92 39.46
C ALA A 351 39.75 21.53 38.36
N PHE A 352 40.09 22.44 37.45
CA PHE A 352 40.95 22.12 36.32
C PHE A 352 42.44 22.16 36.63
N GLU A 353 42.90 23.02 37.55
CA GLU A 353 44.31 23.15 37.93
C GLU A 353 44.72 22.16 39.02
N THR A 354 43.93 22.03 40.09
CA THR A 354 44.33 21.25 41.27
C THR A 354 43.74 19.83 41.28
N GLY A 355 42.63 19.61 40.56
CA GLY A 355 41.89 18.34 40.58
C GLY A 355 41.21 18.02 41.92
N LEU A 356 41.20 18.95 42.87
CA LEU A 356 40.63 18.76 44.21
C LEU A 356 39.10 18.93 44.24
N ALA A 357 38.54 19.70 43.30
CA ALA A 357 37.10 19.94 43.19
C ALA A 357 36.49 19.11 42.03
N VAL A 358 35.98 17.92 42.35
CA VAL A 358 35.29 17.04 41.38
C VAL A 358 33.89 17.60 41.01
N SER A 359 33.29 18.36 41.92
CA SER A 359 32.05 19.10 41.71
C SER A 359 31.99 20.34 42.59
N ALA A 360 31.38 21.40 42.08
CA ALA A 360 30.98 22.56 42.88
C ALA A 360 29.53 22.91 42.60
N ASP A 361 28.82 23.38 43.62
CA ASP A 361 27.46 23.91 43.53
C ASP A 361 27.52 25.29 44.19
N ASP A 362 27.60 26.33 43.38
CA ASP A 362 27.72 27.70 43.87
C ASP A 362 26.35 28.37 43.86
N ASN A 363 25.86 28.72 45.05
CA ASN A 363 24.65 29.51 45.30
C ASN A 363 23.39 29.13 44.48
N ASN A 364 23.16 27.83 44.20
CA ASN A 364 22.01 27.27 43.47
C ASN A 364 21.85 27.72 41.99
N LEU A 365 22.76 28.52 41.42
CA LEU A 365 22.62 29.05 40.06
C LEU A 365 23.57 28.41 39.05
N PHE A 366 24.77 28.00 39.49
CA PHE A 366 25.74 27.33 38.63
C PHE A 366 26.42 26.20 39.39
N GLY A 367 26.40 25.00 38.80
CA GLY A 367 27.12 23.85 39.30
C GLY A 367 27.77 23.09 38.16
N PHE A 368 28.91 22.48 38.42
CA PHE A 368 29.58 21.59 37.48
C PHE A 368 29.97 20.29 38.16
N ARG A 369 30.12 19.25 37.34
CA ARG A 369 30.63 17.95 37.75
C ARG A 369 31.57 17.42 36.69
N LEU A 370 32.77 17.05 37.09
CA LEU A 370 33.76 16.42 36.24
C LEU A 370 33.67 14.90 36.39
N TYR A 371 33.68 14.20 35.26
CA TYR A 371 33.69 12.74 35.22
C TYR A 371 35.08 12.25 34.84
N GLY A 372 35.74 11.56 35.78
CA GLY A 372 37.06 10.96 35.57
C GLY A 372 37.01 9.65 34.79
N ALA A 373 38.18 9.10 34.48
CA ALA A 373 38.32 7.84 33.72
C ALA A 373 37.60 6.66 34.41
N GLU A 374 37.74 6.50 35.73
CA GLU A 374 37.10 5.41 36.47
C GLU A 374 35.57 5.48 36.42
N GLU A 375 34.99 6.68 36.50
CA GLU A 375 33.54 6.85 36.41
C GLU A 375 33.03 6.59 34.99
N LEU A 376 33.77 7.03 33.98
CA LEU A 376 33.47 6.74 32.58
C LEU A 376 33.56 5.24 32.28
N GLU A 377 34.53 4.53 32.84
CA GLU A 377 34.61 3.07 32.74
C GLU A 377 33.43 2.37 33.42
N LYS A 378 33.00 2.85 34.60
CA LYS A 378 31.80 2.34 35.28
C LYS A 378 30.54 2.57 34.43
N LEU A 379 30.40 3.75 33.82
CA LEU A 379 29.29 4.07 32.91
C LEU A 379 29.33 3.22 31.63
N ALA A 380 30.50 3.05 31.03
CA ALA A 380 30.69 2.18 29.86
C ALA A 380 30.36 0.73 30.20
N GLY A 381 30.81 0.23 31.36
CA GLY A 381 30.47 -1.08 31.88
C GLY A 381 28.98 -1.24 32.14
N TYR A 382 28.29 -0.21 32.62
CA TYR A 382 26.83 -0.19 32.77
C TYR A 382 26.11 -0.29 31.42
N ILE A 383 26.53 0.50 30.42
CA ILE A 383 25.97 0.46 29.07
C ILE A 383 26.25 -0.89 28.40
N LEU A 384 27.44 -1.45 28.56
CA LEU A 384 27.79 -2.77 28.04
C LEU A 384 26.99 -3.88 28.73
N LYS A 385 26.70 -3.77 30.03
CA LYS A 385 25.77 -4.67 30.73
C LYS A 385 24.35 -4.54 30.16
N LEU A 386 23.88 -3.33 29.86
CA LEU A 386 22.58 -3.13 29.21
C LEU A 386 22.53 -3.71 27.79
N LYS A 387 23.59 -3.56 26.99
CA LYS A 387 23.69 -4.11 25.63
C LYS A 387 23.91 -5.64 25.62
N GLY A 388 24.74 -6.14 26.53
CA GLY A 388 25.07 -7.56 26.74
C GLY A 388 23.95 -8.33 27.41
N SER A 389 23.08 -7.63 28.15
CA SER A 389 21.71 -8.03 28.45
C SER A 389 20.85 -8.04 27.17
N LYS A 390 21.31 -8.73 26.12
CA LYS A 390 20.42 -9.43 25.18
C LYS A 390 19.84 -10.66 25.91
N SER A 391 19.10 -10.37 26.98
CA SER A 391 18.05 -11.16 27.59
C SER A 391 17.79 -10.57 28.98
N PRO A 392 16.85 -9.64 29.10
CA PRO A 392 15.74 -9.93 29.93
C PRO A 392 14.77 -10.84 29.15
N ARG A 393 14.95 -12.15 29.31
CA ARG A 393 13.95 -12.94 30.04
C ARG A 393 13.81 -12.37 31.47
N SER A 394 13.56 -11.07 31.61
CA SER A 394 12.88 -10.53 32.76
C SER A 394 11.44 -10.56 32.30
N ASP A 395 10.85 -11.74 32.44
CA ASP A 395 9.44 -11.83 32.67
C ASP A 395 9.02 -10.64 33.55
N PRO A 396 7.90 -9.96 33.26
CA PRO A 396 7.21 -9.13 34.25
C PRO A 396 6.85 -9.91 35.54
N ILE A 397 7.17 -11.20 35.61
CA ILE A 397 7.02 -12.11 36.74
C ILE A 397 8.25 -12.07 37.68
N ALA A 398 9.45 -11.67 37.22
CA ALA A 398 10.69 -11.85 37.99
C ALA A 398 11.00 -10.74 39.03
N ARG A 399 10.27 -9.61 39.04
CA ARG A 399 10.37 -8.63 40.15
C ARG A 399 9.35 -8.88 41.28
N HIS A 400 8.55 -9.93 41.18
CA HIS A 400 7.72 -10.43 42.28
C HIS A 400 8.29 -11.69 42.96
N SER A 401 9.45 -12.21 42.54
CA SER A 401 9.93 -13.52 43.03
C SER A 401 10.89 -13.48 44.23
N GLU A 402 11.34 -12.32 44.73
CA GLU A 402 12.25 -12.29 45.90
C GLU A 402 11.56 -12.01 47.26
N ARG A 403 10.22 -11.92 47.28
CA ARG A 403 9.42 -11.99 48.53
C ARG A 403 8.58 -13.27 48.65
N SER A 404 8.85 -14.30 47.85
CA SER A 404 8.05 -15.53 47.86
C SER A 404 8.87 -16.79 47.60
N ALA A 405 9.99 -16.95 48.31
CA ALA A 405 10.83 -18.15 48.24
C ALA A 405 10.78 -19.02 49.52
N SER A 406 9.65 -19.06 50.22
CA SER A 406 9.37 -20.07 51.25
C SER A 406 7.92 -20.57 51.26
N GLY A 407 7.19 -20.45 50.13
CA GLY A 407 5.77 -20.84 50.08
C GLY A 407 5.19 -21.09 48.69
N ALA A 408 5.97 -21.55 47.71
CA ALA A 408 5.48 -21.78 46.34
C ALA A 408 5.15 -23.26 46.08
N LYS A 409 4.11 -23.80 46.74
CA LYS A 409 3.33 -24.91 46.18
C LYS A 409 2.36 -24.32 45.14
N ASN A 410 2.47 -24.75 43.89
CA ASN A 410 1.43 -24.71 42.85
C ASN A 410 0.55 -23.44 42.79
N LEU A 411 1.02 -22.36 42.17
CA LEU A 411 0.10 -21.37 41.59
C LEU A 411 -0.09 -21.65 40.09
N LYS A 412 -0.99 -22.60 39.79
CA LYS A 412 -1.73 -22.58 38.52
C LYS A 412 -2.46 -21.24 38.47
N LYS A 413 -1.97 -20.28 37.67
CA LYS A 413 -2.75 -19.08 37.31
C LYS A 413 -4.08 -19.58 36.73
N ARG A 414 -5.16 -19.46 37.50
CA ARG A 414 -6.51 -19.77 37.04
C ARG A 414 -6.75 -18.91 35.77
N PRO A 415 -7.06 -19.50 34.61
CA PRO A 415 -7.55 -18.70 33.52
C PRO A 415 -8.81 -17.98 34.02
N GLN A 416 -8.95 -16.70 33.72
CA GLN A 416 -10.24 -16.04 33.80
C GLN A 416 -11.18 -16.79 32.84
N GLY A 417 -11.83 -17.86 33.31
CA GLY A 417 -12.57 -18.80 32.47
C GLY A 417 -13.65 -18.09 31.65
N LYS A 418 -14.21 -17.01 32.20
CA LYS A 418 -15.12 -16.11 31.50
C LYS A 418 -14.48 -15.43 30.29
N LEU A 419 -13.33 -14.78 30.42
CA LEU A 419 -12.65 -14.10 29.31
C LEU A 419 -12.22 -15.10 28.23
N LEU A 420 -11.66 -16.25 28.62
CA LEU A 420 -11.27 -17.29 27.65
C LEU A 420 -12.49 -17.86 26.91
N SER A 421 -13.61 -18.06 27.61
CA SER A 421 -14.86 -18.51 26.97
C SER A 421 -15.43 -17.47 26.00
N GLN A 422 -15.33 -16.18 26.34
CA GLN A 422 -15.73 -15.08 25.46
C GLN A 422 -14.84 -15.02 24.21
N VAL A 423 -13.52 -15.06 24.37
CA VAL A 423 -12.58 -15.06 23.23
C VAL A 423 -12.80 -16.27 22.33
N LYS A 424 -13.00 -17.47 22.90
CA LYS A 424 -13.34 -18.67 22.12
C LYS A 424 -14.63 -18.46 21.33
N LYS A 425 -15.69 -17.97 21.99
CA LYS A 425 -16.97 -17.67 21.33
C LYS A 425 -16.81 -16.65 20.20
N SER A 426 -15.99 -15.61 20.39
CA SER A 426 -15.70 -14.59 19.38
C SER A 426 -14.89 -15.13 18.20
N LEU A 427 -13.90 -16.00 18.44
CA LEU A 427 -13.07 -16.60 17.38
C LEU A 427 -13.84 -17.66 16.57
N THR A 428 -14.82 -18.32 17.18
CA THR A 428 -15.71 -19.28 16.50
C THR A 428 -16.96 -18.64 15.92
N TRP A 429 -17.17 -17.34 16.14
CA TRP A 429 -18.33 -16.65 15.58
C TRP A 429 -18.17 -16.57 14.07
N GLN A 430 -19.23 -16.97 13.37
CA GLN A 430 -19.35 -16.86 11.93
C GLN A 430 -20.55 -15.97 11.64
N TYR A 431 -20.46 -15.16 10.59
CA TYR A 431 -21.57 -14.34 10.16
C TYR A 431 -22.70 -15.24 9.65
N GLU A 432 -23.89 -15.08 10.22
CA GLU A 432 -25.06 -15.95 9.96
C GLU A 432 -25.46 -15.99 8.48
N PHE A 433 -25.23 -14.90 7.76
CA PHE A 433 -25.55 -14.77 6.34
C PHE A 433 -24.27 -14.70 5.48
N ALA A 434 -23.27 -15.55 5.75
CA ALA A 434 -21.95 -15.48 5.11
C ALA A 434 -21.96 -15.35 3.58
N ASP A 435 -22.94 -15.98 2.91
CA ASP A 435 -23.06 -15.96 1.44
C ASP A 435 -23.73 -14.69 0.89
N ALA A 436 -24.59 -14.02 1.68
CA ALA A 436 -25.37 -12.87 1.23
C ALA A 436 -24.51 -11.65 0.80
N PRO A 437 -23.41 -11.29 1.50
CA PRO A 437 -22.53 -10.19 1.07
C PRO A 437 -21.81 -10.43 -0.26
N ILE A 438 -21.69 -11.68 -0.70
CA ILE A 438 -21.03 -12.05 -1.95
C ILE A 438 -22.03 -12.00 -3.12
N GLN A 439 -23.31 -12.20 -2.84
CA GLN A 439 -24.36 -12.17 -3.85
C GLN A 439 -24.67 -10.72 -4.29
N PRO A 440 -24.71 -10.43 -5.60
CA PRO A 440 -25.12 -9.12 -6.08
C PRO A 440 -26.60 -8.89 -5.77
N ALA A 441 -26.92 -7.80 -5.06
CA ALA A 441 -28.30 -7.43 -4.76
C ALA A 441 -29.14 -7.10 -6.02
N LYS A 442 -28.48 -6.83 -7.15
CA LYS A 442 -29.09 -6.50 -8.43
C LYS A 442 -28.45 -7.31 -9.55
N GLN A 443 -29.25 -8.00 -10.35
CA GLN A 443 -28.79 -8.85 -11.45
C GLN A 443 -29.67 -8.67 -12.69
N SER A 444 -29.09 -8.83 -13.88
CA SER A 444 -29.87 -8.90 -15.11
C SER A 444 -30.35 -10.32 -15.37
N VAL A 445 -31.46 -10.48 -16.09
CA VAL A 445 -31.94 -11.81 -16.51
C VAL A 445 -30.86 -12.56 -17.30
N THR A 446 -30.13 -11.87 -18.18
CA THR A 446 -29.02 -12.46 -18.94
C THR A 446 -27.92 -13.00 -18.02
N ALA A 447 -27.58 -12.28 -16.94
CA ALA A 447 -26.56 -12.72 -15.98
C ALA A 447 -27.01 -13.96 -15.18
N LEU A 448 -28.31 -14.12 -14.94
CA LEU A 448 -28.89 -15.27 -14.25
C LEU A 448 -29.00 -16.52 -15.13
N THR A 449 -29.30 -16.35 -16.41
CA THR A 449 -29.60 -17.48 -17.30
C THR A 449 -28.43 -17.92 -18.17
N HIS A 450 -27.48 -17.01 -18.45
CA HIS A 450 -26.37 -17.23 -19.40
C HIS A 450 -25.00 -16.99 -18.73
N HIS A 451 -24.85 -17.43 -17.48
CA HIS A 451 -23.62 -17.22 -16.68
C HIS A 451 -22.37 -17.93 -17.24
N SER A 452 -22.56 -18.93 -18.12
CA SER A 452 -21.51 -19.68 -18.81
C SER A 452 -21.04 -19.04 -20.13
N ASP A 453 -21.63 -17.91 -20.52
CA ASP A 453 -21.25 -17.19 -21.74
C ASP A 453 -20.00 -16.34 -21.47
N GLU A 454 -18.88 -16.72 -22.10
CA GLU A 454 -17.50 -16.25 -21.85
C GLU A 454 -17.31 -14.72 -22.06
N TYR A 455 -18.36 -14.04 -22.54
CA TYR A 455 -18.39 -12.62 -22.91
C TYR A 455 -19.15 -11.72 -21.93
N VAL A 456 -19.66 -12.25 -20.81
CA VAL A 456 -20.31 -11.43 -19.77
C VAL A 456 -19.26 -10.76 -18.89
N LYS A 457 -18.72 -9.62 -19.34
CA LYS A 457 -18.04 -8.69 -18.42
C LYS A 457 -19.08 -8.07 -17.49
N ILE A 458 -19.00 -8.42 -16.21
CA ILE A 458 -19.76 -7.78 -15.15
C ILE A 458 -19.21 -6.35 -14.99
N ASP A 459 -19.91 -5.39 -15.58
CA ASP A 459 -19.59 -3.98 -15.49
C ASP A 459 -20.66 -3.28 -14.66
N TYR A 460 -20.31 -2.93 -13.41
CA TYR A 460 -21.17 -2.24 -12.46
C TYR A 460 -21.23 -0.73 -12.70
N SER A 461 -20.53 -0.20 -13.71
CA SER A 461 -20.54 1.22 -14.01
C SER A 461 -21.64 1.58 -15.01
N ALA A 462 -22.50 2.53 -14.62
CA ALA A 462 -23.35 3.31 -15.52
C ALA A 462 -24.52 2.61 -16.25
N ALA A 463 -25.30 1.78 -15.56
CA ALA A 463 -26.55 1.20 -16.11
C ALA A 463 -27.60 2.24 -16.56
N LEU A 464 -27.51 3.50 -16.12
CA LEU A 464 -28.45 4.58 -16.48
C LEU A 464 -27.94 5.53 -17.58
N GLN A 465 -26.70 5.36 -18.07
CA GLN A 465 -26.11 6.24 -19.09
C GLN A 465 -25.65 5.50 -20.36
N ARG A 466 -25.96 4.21 -20.50
CA ARG A 466 -25.64 3.48 -21.73
C ARG A 466 -26.55 3.94 -22.87
N GLN A 467 -26.03 4.79 -23.75
CA GLN A 467 -26.44 4.72 -25.15
C GLN A 467 -26.04 3.33 -25.68
N PRO A 468 -26.90 2.66 -26.47
CA PRO A 468 -26.57 1.34 -27.02
C PRO A 468 -25.26 1.43 -27.81
N LYS A 469 -24.35 0.46 -27.61
CA LYS A 469 -23.05 0.39 -28.29
C LYS A 469 -23.12 0.42 -29.82
N ALA A 470 -24.30 0.22 -30.40
CA ALA A 470 -24.56 0.46 -31.82
C ALA A 470 -24.24 1.90 -32.27
N VAL A 471 -24.26 2.86 -31.35
CA VAL A 471 -23.93 4.28 -31.55
C VAL A 471 -22.41 4.55 -31.48
N MET A 472 -21.62 3.67 -30.85
CA MET A 472 -20.17 3.85 -30.70
C MET A 472 -19.38 2.91 -31.61
N VAL A 473 -19.43 3.15 -32.93
CA VAL A 473 -18.33 2.76 -33.82
C VAL A 473 -17.94 3.98 -34.64
N ALA A 474 -17.27 4.91 -33.98
CA ALA A 474 -16.37 5.86 -34.62
C ALA A 474 -14.92 5.38 -34.38
N GLU A 475 -14.61 4.16 -34.84
CA GLU A 475 -13.22 3.73 -35.02
C GLU A 475 -12.89 3.77 -36.52
N ILE A 476 -11.67 4.20 -36.81
CA ILE A 476 -11.18 4.73 -38.10
C ILE A 476 -11.05 3.66 -39.19
N GLU A 477 -11.31 2.38 -38.91
CA GLU A 477 -11.45 1.33 -39.93
C GLU A 477 -12.55 0.35 -39.49
N PRO A 478 -13.48 -0.04 -40.39
CA PRO A 478 -14.52 -1.00 -40.03
C PRO A 478 -13.86 -2.35 -39.74
N PRO A 479 -14.13 -2.99 -38.59
CA PRO A 479 -13.63 -4.34 -38.35
C PRO A 479 -14.14 -5.28 -39.46
N GLU A 480 -13.28 -6.15 -39.99
CA GLU A 480 -13.64 -7.12 -41.04
C GLU A 480 -14.82 -8.03 -40.66
N THR A 481 -15.15 -8.12 -39.37
CA THR A 481 -16.30 -8.89 -38.85
C THR A 481 -17.10 -8.07 -37.84
N VAL A 482 -18.40 -7.93 -38.09
CA VAL A 482 -19.35 -7.29 -37.16
C VAL A 482 -19.80 -8.33 -36.12
N GLU A 483 -19.74 -7.99 -34.83
CA GLU A 483 -20.20 -8.89 -33.76
C GLU A 483 -21.70 -9.25 -33.91
N ALA A 484 -22.04 -10.54 -33.85
CA ALA A 484 -23.41 -11.03 -33.97
C ALA A 484 -24.40 -10.41 -32.96
N ARG A 485 -23.92 -10.02 -31.77
CA ARG A 485 -24.72 -9.35 -30.73
C ARG A 485 -25.17 -7.95 -31.14
N LEU A 486 -24.33 -7.22 -31.88
CA LEU A 486 -24.66 -5.87 -32.39
C LEU A 486 -25.73 -5.97 -33.48
N ILE A 487 -25.63 -6.98 -34.35
CA ILE A 487 -26.65 -7.28 -35.37
C ILE A 487 -27.98 -7.62 -34.69
N GLY A 488 -27.95 -8.47 -33.66
CA GLY A 488 -29.13 -8.78 -32.85
C GLY A 488 -29.76 -7.53 -32.24
N THR A 489 -28.99 -6.73 -31.51
CA THR A 489 -29.50 -5.49 -30.87
C THR A 489 -30.08 -4.52 -31.89
N ALA A 490 -29.43 -4.33 -33.05
CA ALA A 490 -29.92 -3.47 -34.12
C ALA A 490 -31.22 -4.02 -34.76
N THR A 491 -31.34 -5.34 -34.88
CA THR A 491 -32.57 -5.98 -35.38
C THR A 491 -33.75 -5.75 -34.44
N HIS A 492 -33.55 -5.83 -33.12
CA HIS A 492 -34.58 -5.49 -32.12
C HIS A 492 -34.97 -4.00 -32.17
N LEU A 493 -34.00 -3.10 -32.39
CA LEU A 493 -34.27 -1.67 -32.58
C LEU A 493 -35.17 -1.42 -33.80
N VAL A 494 -34.93 -2.08 -34.94
CA VAL A 494 -35.80 -1.98 -36.11
C VAL A 494 -37.23 -2.44 -35.76
N ILE A 495 -37.37 -3.61 -35.12
CA ILE A 495 -38.69 -4.15 -34.74
C ILE A 495 -39.44 -3.23 -33.77
N SER A 496 -38.74 -2.56 -32.84
CA SER A 496 -39.36 -1.67 -31.85
C SER A 496 -39.89 -0.36 -32.44
N HIS A 497 -39.34 0.11 -33.57
CA HIS A 497 -39.74 1.36 -34.22
C HIS A 497 -40.82 1.21 -35.31
N LEU A 498 -41.17 -0.02 -35.70
CA LEU A 498 -42.22 -0.25 -36.71
C LEU A 498 -43.59 0.32 -36.27
N ASP A 499 -44.36 0.87 -37.19
CA ASP A 499 -45.76 1.23 -36.92
C ASP A 499 -46.64 -0.03 -37.02
N LEU A 500 -47.22 -0.46 -35.89
CA LEU A 500 -48.10 -1.63 -35.83
C LEU A 500 -49.57 -1.30 -36.13
N ALA A 501 -49.93 -0.02 -36.29
CA ALA A 501 -51.30 0.39 -36.64
C ALA A 501 -51.62 0.16 -38.13
N ARG A 502 -50.63 -0.26 -38.92
CA ARG A 502 -50.74 -0.54 -40.35
C ARG A 502 -50.08 -1.88 -40.66
N PRO A 503 -50.47 -2.55 -41.77
CA PRO A 503 -49.77 -3.76 -42.22
C PRO A 503 -48.28 -3.47 -42.45
N VAL A 504 -47.41 -4.28 -41.83
CA VAL A 504 -45.96 -4.15 -41.99
C VAL A 504 -45.56 -4.67 -43.38
N THR A 505 -45.06 -3.78 -44.23
CA THR A 505 -44.56 -4.09 -45.59
C THR A 505 -43.03 -4.14 -45.61
N ALA A 506 -42.45 -4.74 -46.65
CA ALA A 506 -41.00 -4.74 -46.86
C ALA A 506 -40.44 -3.30 -46.93
N GLU A 507 -41.17 -2.40 -47.60
CA GLU A 507 -40.83 -0.97 -47.72
C GLU A 507 -40.80 -0.30 -46.34
N ALA A 508 -41.80 -0.54 -45.48
CA ALA A 508 -41.84 0.06 -44.15
C ALA A 508 -40.66 -0.38 -43.24
N ILE A 509 -40.17 -1.61 -43.38
CA ILE A 509 -39.01 -2.09 -42.63
C ILE A 509 -37.71 -1.45 -43.13
N GLU A 510 -37.58 -1.28 -44.45
CA GLU A 510 -36.45 -0.60 -45.06
C GLU A 510 -36.41 0.88 -44.69
N ASP A 511 -37.57 1.57 -44.72
CA ASP A 511 -37.69 2.99 -44.33
C ASP A 511 -37.21 3.22 -42.88
N ILE A 512 -37.65 2.38 -41.93
CA ILE A 512 -37.20 2.45 -40.52
C ILE A 512 -35.69 2.17 -40.40
N LYS A 513 -35.15 1.23 -41.19
CA LYS A 513 -33.71 0.96 -41.20
C LYS A 513 -32.92 2.17 -41.70
N GLU A 514 -33.41 2.86 -42.72
CA GLU A 514 -32.81 4.09 -43.24
C GLU A 514 -32.94 5.27 -42.26
N GLU A 515 -34.06 5.41 -41.57
CA GLU A 515 -34.25 6.41 -40.51
C GLU A 515 -33.26 6.21 -39.36
N LEU A 516 -33.11 4.97 -38.86
CA LEU A 516 -32.15 4.65 -37.81
C LEU A 516 -30.68 4.84 -38.25
N LEU A 517 -30.38 4.71 -39.54
CA LEU A 517 -29.08 5.05 -40.11
C LEU A 517 -28.86 6.57 -40.17
N ALA A 518 -29.88 7.33 -40.55
CA ALA A 518 -29.83 8.79 -40.60
C ALA A 518 -29.66 9.41 -39.20
N ASP A 519 -30.31 8.83 -38.20
CA ASP A 519 -30.23 9.25 -36.80
C ASP A 519 -28.96 8.78 -36.07
N ASN A 520 -28.06 8.07 -36.78
CA ASN A 520 -26.86 7.43 -36.22
C ASN A 520 -27.17 6.46 -35.05
N ALA A 521 -28.37 5.89 -35.02
CA ALA A 521 -28.76 4.89 -34.03
C ALA A 521 -28.13 3.52 -34.32
N ILE A 522 -27.84 3.23 -35.60
CA ILE A 522 -27.13 2.04 -36.07
C ILE A 522 -26.04 2.42 -37.08
N SER A 523 -24.94 1.65 -37.14
CA SER A 523 -23.87 1.89 -38.10
C SER A 523 -24.13 1.24 -39.46
N ARG A 524 -23.56 1.80 -40.53
CA ARG A 524 -23.71 1.26 -41.90
C ARG A 524 -23.21 -0.19 -42.03
N ALA A 525 -22.16 -0.56 -41.30
CA ALA A 525 -21.63 -1.91 -41.27
C ALA A 525 -22.62 -2.91 -40.63
N VAL A 526 -23.31 -2.50 -39.55
CA VAL A 526 -24.30 -3.33 -38.87
C VAL A 526 -25.59 -3.43 -39.69
N ALA A 527 -26.07 -2.32 -40.26
CA ALA A 527 -27.30 -2.28 -41.04
C ALA A 527 -27.28 -3.18 -42.28
N ALA A 528 -26.11 -3.35 -42.91
CA ALA A 528 -25.93 -4.25 -44.05
C ALA A 528 -26.16 -5.75 -43.71
N HIS A 529 -26.11 -6.11 -42.42
CA HIS A 529 -26.28 -7.48 -41.95
C HIS A 529 -27.67 -7.75 -41.34
N ILE A 530 -28.57 -6.77 -41.32
CA ILE A 530 -29.95 -6.95 -40.85
C ILE A 530 -30.77 -7.63 -41.95
N ASP A 531 -31.33 -8.80 -41.65
CA ASP A 531 -32.20 -9.53 -42.56
C ASP A 531 -33.65 -9.03 -42.44
N THR A 532 -34.02 -8.07 -43.30
CA THR A 532 -35.37 -7.47 -43.33
C THR A 532 -36.44 -8.44 -43.80
N GLN A 533 -36.08 -9.45 -44.61
CA GLN A 533 -37.01 -10.49 -45.02
C GLN A 533 -37.41 -11.40 -43.85
N SER A 534 -36.46 -11.74 -42.97
CA SER A 534 -36.77 -12.51 -41.76
C SER A 534 -37.70 -11.76 -40.79
N ILE A 535 -37.57 -10.43 -40.68
CA ILE A 535 -38.51 -9.59 -39.91
C ILE A 535 -39.90 -9.62 -40.56
N LEU A 536 -39.98 -9.46 -41.89
CA LEU A 536 -41.26 -9.50 -42.62
C LEU A 536 -41.96 -10.86 -42.45
N ASN A 537 -41.20 -11.95 -42.53
CA ASN A 537 -41.72 -13.31 -42.35
C ASN A 537 -42.38 -13.52 -40.97
N PHE A 538 -41.90 -12.84 -39.92
CA PHE A 538 -42.56 -12.84 -38.61
C PHE A 538 -43.94 -12.21 -38.68
N PHE A 539 -44.08 -11.00 -39.25
CA PHE A 539 -45.38 -10.32 -39.33
C PHE A 539 -46.39 -11.03 -40.24
N LEU A 540 -45.91 -11.88 -41.17
CA LEU A 540 -46.74 -12.75 -41.98
C LEU A 540 -47.16 -14.06 -41.27
N SER A 541 -46.49 -14.44 -40.17
CA SER A 541 -46.81 -15.64 -39.40
C SER A 541 -48.08 -15.50 -38.56
N ASP A 542 -48.57 -16.61 -38.01
CA ASP A 542 -49.74 -16.59 -37.14
C ASP A 542 -49.51 -15.74 -35.87
N LEU A 543 -48.31 -15.78 -35.29
CA LEU A 543 -47.90 -14.87 -34.21
C LEU A 543 -47.92 -13.40 -34.65
N GLY A 544 -47.39 -13.10 -35.84
CA GLY A 544 -47.38 -11.74 -36.40
C GLY A 544 -48.77 -11.17 -36.62
N ARG A 545 -49.71 -11.99 -37.12
CA ARG A 545 -51.11 -11.57 -37.27
C ARG A 545 -51.79 -11.29 -35.94
N MET A 546 -51.47 -12.04 -34.90
CA MET A 546 -51.96 -11.74 -33.55
C MET A 546 -51.39 -10.43 -32.99
N VAL A 547 -50.14 -10.10 -33.33
CA VAL A 547 -49.52 -8.81 -32.93
C VAL A 547 -50.23 -7.63 -33.61
N LEU A 548 -50.72 -7.80 -34.84
CA LEU A 548 -51.40 -6.77 -35.63
C LEU A 548 -52.93 -6.72 -35.40
N ASP A 549 -53.46 -7.52 -34.49
CA ASP A 549 -54.89 -7.52 -34.14
C ASP A 549 -55.23 -6.33 -33.24
N ASP A 550 -56.19 -5.50 -33.66
CA ASP A 550 -56.63 -4.30 -32.93
C ASP A 550 -57.21 -4.62 -31.53
N GLU A 551 -57.65 -5.85 -31.27
CA GLU A 551 -58.09 -6.28 -29.93
C GLU A 551 -56.95 -6.46 -28.93
N ASN A 552 -55.70 -6.50 -29.41
CA ASN A 552 -54.51 -6.75 -28.60
C ASN A 552 -53.71 -5.47 -28.36
N ASN A 553 -53.25 -5.26 -27.12
CA ASN A 553 -52.36 -4.15 -26.80
C ASN A 553 -50.91 -4.65 -26.70
N VAL A 554 -50.07 -4.23 -27.65
CA VAL A 554 -48.68 -4.65 -27.80
C VAL A 554 -47.73 -3.61 -27.21
N SER A 555 -46.90 -4.03 -26.27
CA SER A 555 -45.76 -3.25 -25.76
C SER A 555 -44.47 -3.89 -26.24
N ARG A 556 -43.58 -3.12 -26.86
CA ARG A 556 -42.26 -3.57 -27.32
C ARG A 556 -41.16 -3.04 -26.42
N GLU A 557 -40.06 -3.77 -26.31
CA GLU A 557 -38.91 -3.42 -25.46
C GLU A 557 -39.35 -3.03 -24.04
N TRP A 558 -40.23 -3.82 -23.42
CA TRP A 558 -40.85 -3.50 -22.14
C TRP A 558 -39.87 -3.75 -20.97
N PRO A 559 -39.33 -2.71 -20.32
CA PRO A 559 -38.37 -2.88 -19.25
C PRO A 559 -39.07 -3.23 -17.94
N PHE A 560 -38.46 -4.09 -17.13
CA PHE A 560 -39.00 -4.42 -15.82
C PHE A 560 -37.94 -4.50 -14.74
N THR A 561 -38.39 -4.29 -13.50
CA THR A 561 -37.65 -4.56 -12.28
C THR A 561 -38.52 -5.44 -11.39
N PHE A 562 -38.00 -6.60 -11.01
CA PHE A 562 -38.77 -7.63 -10.32
C PHE A 562 -37.99 -8.12 -9.09
N ALA A 563 -38.64 -8.17 -7.93
CA ALA A 563 -38.05 -8.71 -6.72
C ALA A 563 -38.27 -10.22 -6.68
N LEU A 564 -37.17 -10.98 -6.64
CA LEU A 564 -37.16 -12.43 -6.56
C LEU A 564 -36.59 -12.85 -5.20
N PRO A 565 -37.22 -13.76 -4.43
CA PRO A 565 -36.59 -14.34 -3.25
C PRO A 565 -35.28 -15.03 -3.61
N ALA A 566 -34.21 -14.78 -2.83
CA ALA A 566 -32.89 -15.33 -3.11
C ALA A 566 -32.85 -16.87 -3.04
N SER A 567 -33.75 -17.49 -2.27
CA SER A 567 -33.94 -18.94 -2.21
C SER A 567 -34.39 -19.60 -3.51
N GLU A 568 -34.87 -18.81 -4.48
CA GLU A 568 -35.33 -19.31 -5.78
C GLU A 568 -34.25 -19.22 -6.87
N LEU A 569 -33.07 -18.68 -6.54
CA LEU A 569 -31.94 -18.72 -7.45
C LEU A 569 -31.32 -20.12 -7.47
N PRO A 570 -30.85 -20.60 -8.63
CA PRO A 570 -30.08 -21.84 -8.68
C PRO A 570 -28.82 -21.69 -7.83
N ASP A 571 -28.52 -22.67 -6.98
CA ASP A 571 -27.25 -22.70 -6.25
C ASP A 571 -26.10 -22.68 -7.27
N SER A 572 -25.25 -21.66 -7.20
CA SER A 572 -24.07 -21.51 -8.07
C SER A 572 -23.03 -22.63 -7.90
N SER A 573 -23.30 -23.62 -7.06
CA SER A 573 -22.45 -24.80 -6.81
C SER A 573 -22.62 -25.93 -7.81
N ASP A 574 -23.73 -25.99 -8.57
CA ASP A 574 -24.03 -27.17 -9.41
C ASP A 574 -23.31 -27.19 -10.76
N GLU A 575 -22.73 -26.07 -11.23
CA GLU A 575 -22.04 -26.00 -12.54
C GLU A 575 -20.49 -25.86 -12.45
N GLN A 576 -19.89 -25.79 -11.25
CA GLN A 576 -18.43 -25.88 -11.08
C GLN A 576 -17.93 -27.33 -10.98
N GLN A 577 -18.33 -28.21 -11.91
CA GLN A 577 -17.58 -29.43 -12.20
C GLN A 577 -16.57 -29.15 -13.32
N GLY A 578 -15.49 -28.45 -12.99
CA GLY A 578 -14.43 -28.15 -13.94
C GLY A 578 -13.35 -27.25 -13.38
N GLY A 579 -12.53 -27.77 -12.46
CA GLY A 579 -11.30 -27.11 -12.01
C GLY A 579 -11.32 -26.63 -10.56
N SER A 580 -11.19 -27.57 -9.64
CA SER A 580 -10.85 -27.27 -8.24
C SER A 580 -9.51 -26.55 -8.15
N LEU A 581 -9.52 -25.21 -8.11
CA LEU A 581 -8.47 -24.46 -7.42
C LEU A 581 -8.65 -24.72 -5.92
N LYS A 582 -8.01 -25.78 -5.44
CA LYS A 582 -7.84 -26.04 -4.01
C LYS A 582 -7.18 -24.81 -3.39
N ALA A 583 -7.93 -24.06 -2.61
CA ALA A 583 -7.35 -23.17 -1.61
C ALA A 583 -6.70 -24.05 -0.55
N GLU A 584 -5.41 -24.35 -0.71
CA GLU A 584 -4.63 -25.02 0.33
C GLU A 584 -4.42 -24.06 1.50
N GLY A 585 -5.23 -24.22 2.53
CA GLY A 585 -5.12 -23.51 3.80
C GLY A 585 -6.47 -23.37 4.46
N PHE A 586 -6.69 -24.20 5.50
CA PHE A 586 -7.95 -24.49 6.21
C PHE A 586 -8.75 -25.64 5.58
N GLY A 587 -8.75 -26.78 6.28
CA GLY A 587 -9.62 -27.91 6.00
C GLY A 587 -11.07 -27.46 6.17
N ASP A 588 -11.75 -27.24 5.05
CA ASP A 588 -13.11 -26.74 5.01
C ASP A 588 -14.02 -27.84 4.47
N ASP A 589 -14.80 -28.39 5.39
CA ASP A 589 -15.92 -29.30 5.18
C ASP A 589 -17.07 -28.50 4.54
N ARG A 590 -16.90 -28.10 3.28
CA ARG A 590 -17.87 -27.30 2.49
C ARG A 590 -19.21 -28.01 2.23
N SER A 591 -19.34 -29.26 2.65
CA SER A 591 -20.57 -30.06 2.58
C SER A 591 -21.66 -29.61 3.56
N ARG A 592 -21.34 -28.70 4.50
CA ARG A 592 -22.29 -28.25 5.54
C ARG A 592 -23.10 -26.99 5.21
N TYR A 593 -22.83 -26.33 4.10
CA TYR A 593 -23.60 -25.17 3.65
C TYR A 593 -24.70 -25.62 2.70
N THR A 594 -25.69 -26.34 3.24
CA THR A 594 -26.94 -26.65 2.54
C THR A 594 -28.06 -25.80 3.11
N THR A 595 -28.71 -25.04 2.24
CA THR A 595 -30.11 -24.62 2.35
C THR A 595 -30.44 -23.77 3.58
N TYR A 596 -29.94 -22.54 3.63
CA TYR A 596 -30.56 -21.51 4.48
C TYR A 596 -31.59 -20.74 3.68
N ASP A 597 -32.74 -20.53 4.30
CA ASP A 597 -33.91 -19.81 3.84
C ASP A 597 -33.56 -18.32 3.74
N ILE A 598 -32.79 -17.93 2.72
CA ILE A 598 -32.44 -16.54 2.46
C ILE A 598 -33.75 -15.84 2.09
N ARG A 599 -34.39 -15.21 3.08
CA ARG A 599 -35.60 -14.39 2.93
C ARG A 599 -35.32 -13.04 2.27
N ASP A 600 -34.06 -12.73 1.97
CA ASP A 600 -33.71 -11.53 1.24
C ASP A 600 -34.14 -11.64 -0.22
N THR A 601 -34.49 -10.50 -0.79
CA THR A 601 -34.93 -10.38 -2.16
C THR A 601 -33.83 -9.81 -3.03
N ILE A 602 -33.58 -10.43 -4.17
CA ILE A 602 -32.68 -9.94 -5.20
C ILE A 602 -33.51 -9.22 -6.26
N ILE A 603 -32.99 -8.10 -6.74
CA ILE A 603 -33.62 -7.30 -7.77
C ILE A 603 -33.17 -7.82 -9.14
N VAL A 604 -34.10 -8.39 -9.89
CA VAL A 604 -33.89 -8.85 -11.27
C VAL A 604 -34.38 -7.79 -12.24
N GLN A 605 -33.56 -7.45 -13.24
CA GLN A 605 -33.94 -6.54 -14.32
C GLN A 605 -33.81 -7.21 -15.69
N GLY A 606 -34.74 -6.90 -16.57
CA GLY A 606 -34.75 -7.40 -17.94
C GLY A 606 -35.61 -6.52 -18.84
N ILE A 607 -35.56 -6.83 -20.12
CA ILE A 607 -36.38 -6.20 -21.15
C ILE A 607 -37.07 -7.33 -21.91
N ILE A 608 -38.40 -7.26 -21.99
CA ILE A 608 -39.21 -8.21 -22.76
C ILE A 608 -39.39 -7.62 -24.16
N ASP A 609 -38.95 -8.32 -25.20
CA ASP A 609 -38.98 -7.78 -26.56
C ASP A 609 -40.40 -7.42 -27.01
N MET A 610 -41.36 -8.33 -26.79
CA MET A 610 -42.78 -8.09 -27.05
C MET A 610 -43.65 -8.69 -25.95
N LEU A 611 -44.47 -7.83 -25.35
CA LEU A 611 -45.50 -8.19 -24.38
C LEU A 611 -46.87 -7.79 -24.93
N ILE A 612 -47.73 -8.80 -25.11
CA ILE A 612 -49.04 -8.64 -25.75
C ILE A 612 -50.12 -8.88 -24.69
N LYS A 613 -51.02 -7.91 -24.51
CA LYS A 613 -52.19 -8.03 -23.66
C LYS A 613 -53.39 -8.38 -24.53
N THR A 614 -53.85 -9.61 -24.43
CA THR A 614 -55.07 -10.10 -25.09
C THR A 614 -56.25 -10.07 -24.11
N PRO A 615 -57.51 -10.14 -24.57
CA PRO A 615 -58.68 -10.27 -23.69
C PRO A 615 -58.63 -11.49 -22.77
N ARG A 616 -57.84 -12.52 -23.10
CA ARG A 616 -57.72 -13.78 -22.33
C ARG A 616 -56.57 -13.76 -21.33
N GLY A 617 -55.65 -12.79 -21.40
CA GLY A 617 -54.39 -12.77 -20.63
C GLY A 617 -53.16 -12.29 -21.40
N LEU A 618 -51.98 -12.47 -20.82
CA LEU A 618 -50.68 -12.02 -21.33
C LEU A 618 -50.03 -13.05 -22.26
N LEU A 619 -49.39 -12.58 -23.33
CA LEU A 619 -48.53 -13.37 -24.20
C LEU A 619 -47.18 -12.68 -24.33
N ILE A 620 -46.09 -13.45 -24.28
CA ILE A 620 -44.73 -12.95 -24.43
C ILE A 620 -44.12 -13.54 -25.71
N ILE A 621 -43.50 -12.69 -26.51
CA ILE A 621 -42.68 -13.08 -27.66
C ILE A 621 -41.28 -12.51 -27.44
N ASP A 622 -40.28 -13.37 -27.55
CA ASP A 622 -38.86 -13.02 -27.44
C ASP A 622 -38.15 -13.44 -28.74
N PHE A 623 -37.43 -12.50 -29.36
CA PHE A 623 -36.78 -12.69 -30.64
C PHE A 623 -35.35 -13.17 -30.46
N LYS A 624 -34.93 -14.02 -31.40
CA LYS A 624 -33.57 -14.58 -31.43
C LYS A 624 -32.97 -14.52 -32.82
N THR A 625 -31.77 -13.95 -32.90
CA THR A 625 -30.93 -13.87 -34.10
C THR A 625 -29.85 -14.95 -34.12
N ASP A 626 -30.06 -16.06 -33.41
CA ASP A 626 -29.18 -17.23 -33.43
C ASP A 626 -29.10 -17.81 -34.86
N ARG A 627 -27.89 -18.14 -35.32
CA ARG A 627 -27.69 -18.82 -36.62
C ARG A 627 -27.82 -20.34 -36.42
N ILE A 628 -29.05 -20.84 -36.46
CA ILE A 628 -29.36 -22.26 -36.25
C ILE A 628 -30.15 -22.85 -37.42
N THR A 629 -30.08 -24.17 -37.57
CA THR A 629 -30.92 -24.91 -38.52
C THR A 629 -32.26 -25.26 -37.91
N THR A 630 -33.26 -25.55 -38.76
CA THR A 630 -34.61 -25.96 -38.34
C THR A 630 -34.64 -27.12 -37.34
N GLY A 631 -33.70 -28.07 -37.44
CA GLY A 631 -33.63 -29.22 -36.53
C GLY A 631 -33.10 -28.89 -35.13
N GLU A 632 -32.43 -27.75 -34.96
CA GLU A 632 -31.79 -27.34 -33.69
C GLU A 632 -32.69 -26.44 -32.85
N VAL A 633 -33.79 -25.92 -33.43
CA VAL A 633 -34.75 -25.02 -32.78
C VAL A 633 -35.23 -25.53 -31.41
N PRO A 634 -35.69 -26.80 -31.25
CA PRO A 634 -36.16 -27.27 -29.95
C PRO A 634 -35.07 -27.27 -28.88
N LYS A 635 -33.85 -27.69 -29.24
CA LYS A 635 -32.71 -27.73 -28.32
C LYS A 635 -32.26 -26.32 -27.93
N ARG A 636 -32.28 -25.37 -28.88
CA ARG A 636 -31.91 -23.97 -28.61
C ARG A 636 -33.00 -23.22 -27.85
N ALA A 637 -34.28 -23.52 -28.09
CA ALA A 637 -35.39 -22.96 -27.33
C ALA A 637 -35.31 -23.35 -25.84
N GLU A 638 -34.88 -24.58 -25.56
CA GLU A 638 -34.65 -25.07 -24.20
C GLU A 638 -33.65 -24.21 -23.40
N PHE A 639 -32.60 -23.74 -24.08
CA PHE A 639 -31.57 -22.88 -23.50
C PHE A 639 -32.15 -21.54 -23.00
N TYR A 640 -33.17 -21.02 -23.66
CA TYR A 640 -33.84 -19.76 -23.29
C TYR A 640 -35.06 -19.95 -22.37
N ARG A 641 -35.45 -21.18 -22.02
CA ARG A 641 -36.64 -21.45 -21.20
C ARG A 641 -36.62 -20.64 -19.89
N ARG A 642 -35.52 -20.70 -19.14
CA ARG A 642 -35.38 -20.00 -17.85
C ARG A 642 -35.56 -18.48 -17.98
N GLN A 643 -35.11 -17.90 -19.09
CA GLN A 643 -35.28 -16.47 -19.38
C GLN A 643 -36.75 -16.12 -19.59
N LEU A 644 -37.47 -16.90 -20.40
CA LEU A 644 -38.91 -16.68 -20.62
C LEU A 644 -39.75 -16.99 -19.38
N ASP A 645 -39.33 -17.93 -18.53
CA ASP A 645 -39.96 -18.18 -17.23
C ASP A 645 -39.85 -16.95 -16.33
N LEU A 646 -38.66 -16.34 -16.24
CA LEU A 646 -38.45 -15.11 -15.48
C LEU A 646 -39.28 -13.94 -16.04
N TYR A 647 -39.33 -13.79 -17.37
CA TYR A 647 -40.15 -12.78 -18.02
C TYR A 647 -41.65 -12.99 -17.74
N GLY A 648 -42.12 -14.23 -17.87
CA GLY A 648 -43.50 -14.61 -17.57
C GLY A 648 -43.88 -14.34 -16.13
N ARG A 649 -43.01 -14.70 -15.18
CA ARG A 649 -43.20 -14.42 -13.76
C ARG A 649 -43.21 -12.93 -13.45
N ALA A 650 -42.27 -12.18 -14.00
CA ALA A 650 -42.18 -10.73 -13.82
C ALA A 650 -43.44 -10.04 -14.38
N ALA A 651 -43.83 -10.34 -15.62
CA ALA A 651 -45.01 -9.75 -16.26
C ALA A 651 -46.31 -10.10 -15.51
N THR A 652 -46.48 -11.37 -15.12
CA THR A 652 -47.66 -11.83 -14.34
C THR A 652 -47.74 -11.14 -12.99
N SER A 653 -46.63 -11.03 -12.27
CA SER A 653 -46.58 -10.44 -10.94
C SER A 653 -46.79 -8.92 -10.98
N ILE A 654 -46.15 -8.22 -11.93
CA ILE A 654 -46.23 -6.76 -12.07
C ILE A 654 -47.61 -6.33 -12.59
N LEU A 655 -48.12 -6.98 -13.64
CA LEU A 655 -49.39 -6.59 -14.27
C LEU A 655 -50.61 -7.27 -13.66
N LYS A 656 -50.41 -8.24 -12.77
CA LYS A 656 -51.47 -9.01 -12.09
C LYS A 656 -52.45 -9.67 -13.07
N GLN A 657 -51.93 -10.14 -14.20
CA GLN A 657 -52.70 -10.82 -15.26
C GLN A 657 -52.09 -12.19 -15.55
N LYS A 658 -52.92 -13.17 -15.91
CA LYS A 658 -52.46 -14.54 -16.20
C LYS A 658 -51.67 -14.60 -17.51
N LEU A 659 -50.52 -15.26 -17.48
CA LEU A 659 -49.76 -15.62 -18.68
C LEU A 659 -50.44 -16.79 -19.41
N ILE A 660 -50.73 -16.60 -20.71
CA ILE A 660 -51.34 -17.62 -21.58
C ILE A 660 -50.26 -18.45 -22.24
N ALA A 661 -49.27 -17.80 -22.87
CA ALA A 661 -48.24 -18.47 -23.65
C ALA A 661 -46.94 -17.64 -23.69
N LYS A 662 -45.82 -18.34 -23.89
CA LYS A 662 -44.47 -17.80 -24.04
C LYS A 662 -43.89 -18.34 -25.34
N TRP A 663 -43.53 -17.45 -26.25
CA TRP A 663 -43.04 -17.82 -27.57
C TRP A 663 -41.62 -17.31 -27.78
N LEU A 664 -40.79 -18.17 -28.33
CA LEU A 664 -39.51 -17.80 -28.92
C LEU A 664 -39.67 -17.75 -30.43
N TYR A 665 -39.25 -16.65 -31.04
CA TYR A 665 -39.19 -16.55 -32.49
C TYR A 665 -37.75 -16.45 -32.98
N PHE A 666 -37.30 -17.47 -33.70
CA PHE A 666 -35.99 -17.48 -34.34
C PHE A 666 -36.12 -16.83 -35.72
N LEU A 667 -35.54 -15.64 -35.88
CA LEU A 667 -35.60 -14.87 -37.13
C LEU A 667 -34.98 -15.66 -38.29
N THR A 668 -33.88 -16.36 -38.03
CA THR A 668 -33.37 -17.41 -38.91
C THR A 668 -33.45 -18.72 -38.13
N PRO A 669 -34.26 -19.71 -38.54
CA PRO A 669 -34.85 -19.94 -39.87
C PRO A 669 -36.34 -19.55 -40.03
N ALA A 670 -36.81 -18.47 -39.40
CA ALA A 670 -38.21 -18.04 -39.36
C ALA A 670 -39.14 -19.09 -38.74
N LYS A 671 -38.82 -19.52 -37.50
CA LYS A 671 -39.60 -20.52 -36.75
C LYS A 671 -39.96 -20.04 -35.36
N GLU A 672 -41.22 -20.25 -35.01
CA GLU A 672 -41.75 -20.09 -33.66
C GLU A 672 -41.67 -21.38 -32.85
N PHE A 673 -41.42 -21.25 -31.55
CA PHE A 673 -41.42 -22.35 -30.61
C PHE A 673 -42.10 -21.91 -29.30
N GLU A 674 -43.14 -22.64 -28.90
CA GLU A 674 -43.83 -22.39 -27.64
C GLU A 674 -43.06 -23.02 -26.47
N ILE A 675 -42.70 -22.21 -25.48
CA ILE A 675 -42.14 -22.68 -24.22
C ILE A 675 -43.31 -23.00 -23.28
N LYS A 676 -43.52 -24.29 -23.04
CA LYS A 676 -44.54 -24.79 -22.10
C LYS A 676 -44.20 -24.50 -20.65
#